data_AF-A0A9E0DK78-F1
#
_entry.id   AF-A0A9E0DK78-F1
#
_cell.length_a   1.000
_cell.length_b   1.000
_cell.length_c   1.000
_cell.angle_alpha   90.00
_cell.angle_beta   90.00
_cell.angle_gamma   90.00
#
_symmetry.space_group_name_H-M   'P 1'
#
loop_
_entity.id
_entity.type
_entity.pdbx_description
1 polymer ?
#
loop_
_entity_poly.entity_id
_entity_poly.type
_entity_poly.pdbx_seq_one_letter_code
_entity_poly.pdbx_strand_id
1 'polypeptide(L)'
;MGKKTETRVLIVDDNSDNLYLLRNILENQDWEVSEAQNGQVALEMALAQPPDMIVSDILMPVMDGFTFCRKCKAEEKLKNIPFAFYTATYTEPKDEKFALDIGADRFILKPQEPDILIDILTKLLEEKRSAKPAATQPMGDEEEFLRRYNEILFSKLEKKSLAVEKAKEEWFPELEQLISALSTDLSGAPVSEIDGKIAQALKQIRECLNIDRVTLWKLAEEGTEIQCLHQHVAPEFKNAPHDVTNKNFPVLFNQVISGDYVCFSGLEDFPEEVKIDKEFFYSAGGKSTLIIPYRIAGKIITGMTFASIKREKKFPAPLVSRLKLAGEIISSALYRRQAEEMYSETVKKLRKLGDFTAGKLFIRQDTQDETSYQDIIGKSAAMQTVFSRVEQVASTDATVLILGETGTGKDVIARAIHEISLRRKKKMVTVNCAALPQNLMESELFGREKGAFTGADTRQIGRFEIADDSTICLDEIGELSMETQAKLLRVIQYNEFERLGSSQTLRVNVRIIATTNRDLEQEVRQGRFRQDLYYRLNVFPITVPPLRQRRDDIPLLAQAFVEQYSRKLGKQITSVPEAIMKKLQEHPWPGNVRELESVIERAVILCPGPVLQLAENLESFSLPPSSATKTLEDMEKEQILKTLAETNWRIEGKNGSAEILGLHPSTLRARMNKFGIKRPTPKKSV
;
A
#
# COMPACT_ATOMS: atom_id res chain seq x y z
N MET A 1 11.56 -16.43 60.68
CA MET A 1 12.25 -16.01 59.43
C MET A 1 11.36 -14.99 58.73
N GLY A 2 11.75 -13.72 58.72
CA GLY A 2 11.05 -12.71 57.94
C GLY A 2 11.21 -13.02 56.45
N LYS A 3 10.13 -12.93 55.66
CA LYS A 3 10.19 -13.04 54.20
C LYS A 3 11.22 -12.01 53.70
N LYS A 4 12.29 -12.46 53.03
CA LYS A 4 13.13 -11.59 52.20
C LYS A 4 12.18 -10.92 51.21
N THR A 5 12.07 -9.60 51.24
CA THR A 5 11.37 -8.85 50.19
C THR A 5 12.21 -8.95 48.92
N GLU A 6 11.67 -9.59 47.88
CA GLU A 6 12.29 -9.65 46.54
C GLU A 6 12.52 -8.23 46.03
N THR A 7 13.73 -7.96 45.50
CA THR A 7 14.08 -6.66 44.93
C THR A 7 13.41 -6.55 43.56
N ARG A 8 12.62 -5.49 43.33
CA ARG A 8 11.94 -5.26 42.06
C ARG A 8 12.76 -4.35 41.17
N VAL A 9 13.11 -4.81 39.97
CA VAL A 9 13.89 -4.03 39.01
C VAL A 9 13.07 -3.80 37.75
N LEU A 10 13.05 -2.56 37.27
CA LEU A 10 12.47 -2.21 35.97
C LEU A 10 13.60 -2.06 34.95
N ILE A 11 13.65 -2.97 33.98
CA ILE A 11 14.56 -2.89 32.84
C ILE A 11 13.84 -2.26 31.64
N VAL A 12 14.53 -1.36 30.94
CA VAL A 12 13.96 -0.56 29.84
C VAL A 12 14.89 -0.56 28.64
N ASP A 13 14.46 -1.15 27.53
CA ASP A 13 15.24 -1.27 26.30
C ASP A 13 14.28 -1.53 25.14
N ASP A 14 14.47 -0.87 24.00
CA ASP A 14 13.59 -1.02 22.83
C ASP A 14 13.87 -2.29 22.03
N ASN A 15 15.02 -2.91 22.25
CA ASN A 15 15.39 -4.18 21.66
C ASN A 15 14.99 -5.35 22.59
N SER A 16 14.09 -6.20 22.11
CA SER A 16 13.62 -7.38 22.83
C SER A 16 14.73 -8.37 23.20
N ASP A 17 15.80 -8.46 22.40
CA ASP A 17 16.94 -9.35 22.68
C ASP A 17 17.75 -8.84 23.88
N ASN A 18 17.89 -7.53 24.02
CA ASN A 18 18.55 -6.91 25.18
C ASN A 18 17.72 -7.09 26.45
N LEU A 19 16.40 -6.90 26.38
CA LEU A 19 15.48 -7.15 27.48
C LEU A 19 15.56 -8.60 27.95
N TYR A 20 15.48 -9.55 27.01
CA TYR A 20 15.59 -10.98 27.30
C TYR A 20 16.93 -11.32 27.96
N LEU A 21 18.04 -10.78 27.46
CA LEU A 21 19.36 -10.98 28.04
C LEU A 21 19.44 -10.42 29.47
N LEU A 22 19.00 -9.17 29.68
CA LEU A 22 19.01 -8.52 30.98
C LEU A 22 18.11 -9.25 31.99
N ARG A 23 16.89 -9.64 31.60
CA ARG A 23 16.00 -10.43 32.44
C ARG A 23 16.71 -11.71 32.92
N ASN A 24 17.28 -12.48 31.98
CA ASN A 24 17.97 -13.72 32.33
C ASN A 24 19.17 -13.49 33.25
N ILE A 25 19.90 -12.38 33.10
CA ILE A 25 21.01 -12.05 34.00
C ILE A 25 20.50 -11.73 35.41
N LEU A 26 19.41 -10.97 35.52
CA LEU A 26 18.93 -10.40 36.79
C LEU A 26 18.00 -11.33 37.58
N GLU A 27 17.14 -12.13 36.93
CA GLU A 27 16.25 -13.09 37.60
C GLU A 27 17.03 -14.20 38.33
N ASN A 28 18.28 -14.46 37.93
CA ASN A 28 19.17 -15.39 38.61
C ASN A 28 19.59 -14.94 40.04
N GLN A 29 19.20 -13.74 40.48
CA GLN A 29 19.61 -13.13 41.76
C GLN A 29 18.47 -12.92 42.77
N ASP A 30 17.37 -13.67 42.65
CA ASP A 30 16.12 -13.46 43.42
C ASP A 30 15.52 -12.04 43.22
N TRP A 31 15.72 -11.44 42.04
CA TRP A 31 15.14 -10.14 41.67
C TRP A 31 13.90 -10.34 40.80
N GLU A 32 12.83 -9.63 41.12
CA GLU A 32 11.61 -9.59 40.31
C GLU A 32 11.81 -8.54 39.20
N VAL A 33 11.89 -9.01 37.95
CA VAL A 33 12.18 -8.15 36.81
C VAL A 33 10.89 -7.78 36.07
N SER A 34 10.65 -6.48 35.95
CA SER A 34 9.62 -5.90 35.10
C SER A 34 10.28 -5.28 33.87
N GLU A 35 9.64 -5.38 32.71
CA GLU A 35 10.20 -4.93 31.44
C GLU A 35 9.35 -3.83 30.80
N ALA A 36 10.02 -2.84 30.20
CA ALA A 36 9.38 -1.85 29.35
C ALA A 36 10.20 -1.63 28.08
N GLN A 37 9.51 -1.39 26.95
CA GLN A 37 10.16 -1.20 25.65
C GLN A 37 10.47 0.26 25.30
N ASN A 38 10.12 1.20 26.19
CA ASN A 38 10.41 2.63 26.05
C ASN A 38 10.21 3.36 27.38
N GLY A 39 10.72 4.59 27.47
CA GLY A 39 10.63 5.40 28.67
C GLY A 39 9.21 5.78 29.11
N GLN A 40 8.23 5.88 28.21
CA GLN A 40 6.86 6.28 28.56
C GLN A 40 6.14 5.13 29.29
N VAL A 41 6.21 3.92 28.74
CA VAL A 41 5.66 2.72 29.38
C VAL A 41 6.37 2.46 30.71
N ALA A 42 7.69 2.62 30.74
CA ALA A 42 8.47 2.48 31.96
C ALA A 42 8.05 3.47 33.06
N LEU A 43 7.78 4.72 32.70
CA LEU A 43 7.32 5.74 33.64
C LEU A 43 5.94 5.42 34.20
N GLU A 44 5.00 4.96 33.36
CA GLU A 44 3.66 4.54 33.81
C GLU A 44 3.73 3.34 34.75
N MET A 45 4.56 2.34 34.43
CA MET A 45 4.80 1.18 35.28
C MET A 45 5.43 1.57 36.62
N ALA A 46 6.46 2.42 36.59
CA ALA A 46 7.11 2.90 37.81
C ALA A 46 6.16 3.72 38.68
N LEU A 47 5.28 4.54 38.10
CA LEU A 47 4.26 5.30 38.82
C LEU A 47 3.18 4.41 39.45
N ALA A 48 2.75 3.38 38.72
CA ALA A 48 1.73 2.44 39.19
C ALA A 48 2.28 1.53 40.30
N GLN A 49 3.50 1.04 40.14
CA GLN A 49 4.19 0.18 41.08
C GLN A 49 5.68 0.55 41.13
N PRO A 50 6.08 1.43 42.08
CA PRO A 50 7.46 1.88 42.20
C PRO A 50 8.45 0.71 42.37
N PRO A 51 9.44 0.56 41.45
CA PRO A 51 10.49 -0.44 41.57
C PRO A 51 11.52 -0.01 42.62
N ASP A 52 12.38 -0.94 43.01
CA ASP A 52 13.53 -0.67 43.86
C ASP A 52 14.72 -0.10 43.06
N MET A 53 14.75 -0.30 41.74
CA MET A 53 15.77 0.22 40.82
C MET A 53 15.27 0.23 39.36
N ILE A 54 15.80 1.15 38.56
CA ILE A 54 15.54 1.25 37.12
C ILE A 54 16.86 1.10 36.36
N VAL A 55 16.88 0.26 35.32
CA VAL A 55 18.00 0.11 34.38
C VAL A 55 17.47 0.38 32.98
N SER A 56 18.00 1.39 32.29
CA SER A 56 17.43 1.89 31.03
C SER A 56 18.49 2.04 29.95
N ASP A 57 18.20 1.69 28.70
CA ASP A 57 18.93 2.24 27.57
C ASP A 57 18.61 3.73 27.42
N ILE A 58 19.41 4.41 26.59
CA ILE A 58 19.26 5.82 26.24
C ILE A 58 18.53 5.95 24.92
N LEU A 59 18.98 5.25 23.88
CA LEU A 59 18.37 5.37 22.56
C LEU A 59 17.12 4.49 22.48
N MET A 60 15.96 5.06 22.74
CA MET A 60 14.68 4.35 22.70
C MET A 60 13.62 5.21 22.00
N PRO A 61 12.67 4.63 21.26
CA PRO A 61 11.59 5.35 20.61
C PRO A 61 10.57 5.85 21.65
N VAL A 62 9.67 6.75 21.23
CA VAL A 62 8.61 7.37 22.05
C VAL A 62 9.15 8.30 23.15
N MET A 63 9.94 7.77 24.07
CA MET A 63 10.66 8.51 25.09
C MET A 63 12.04 7.88 25.27
N ASP A 64 13.08 8.65 24.93
CA ASP A 64 14.45 8.26 25.16
C ASP A 64 14.79 8.20 26.67
N GLY A 65 15.89 7.53 27.00
CA GLY A 65 16.30 7.34 28.38
C GLY A 65 16.65 8.62 29.13
N PHE A 66 17.19 9.65 28.46
CA PHE A 66 17.50 10.93 29.11
C PHE A 66 16.21 11.62 29.59
N THR A 67 15.21 11.70 28.71
CA THR A 67 13.90 12.25 29.01
C THR A 67 13.20 11.44 30.09
N PHE A 68 13.28 10.12 30.03
CA PHE A 68 12.72 9.22 31.03
C PHE A 68 13.36 9.41 32.42
N CYS A 69 14.69 9.41 32.50
CA CYS A 69 15.42 9.66 33.73
C CYS A 69 15.03 11.00 34.34
N ARG A 70 15.00 12.08 33.53
CA ARG A 70 14.59 13.40 33.99
C ARG A 70 13.18 13.41 34.59
N LYS A 71 12.21 12.76 33.93
CA LYS A 71 10.83 12.65 34.43
C LYS A 71 10.75 11.85 35.73
N CYS A 72 11.48 10.75 35.86
CA CYS A 72 11.57 9.99 37.11
C CYS A 72 12.14 10.85 38.26
N LYS A 73 13.16 11.67 37.97
CA LYS A 73 13.80 12.52 38.99
C LYS A 73 12.96 13.74 39.36
N ALA A 74 12.06 14.20 38.48
CA ALA A 74 11.09 15.25 38.76
C ALA A 74 9.87 14.76 39.55
N GLU A 75 9.57 13.45 39.50
CA GLU A 75 8.38 12.86 40.11
C GLU A 75 8.61 12.48 41.58
N GLU A 76 7.75 12.94 42.49
CA GLU A 76 7.94 12.80 43.94
C GLU A 76 8.06 11.33 44.40
N LYS A 77 7.31 10.44 43.76
CA LYS A 77 7.32 9.00 44.06
C LYS A 77 8.57 8.28 43.56
N LEU A 78 9.23 8.81 42.53
CA LEU A 78 10.30 8.12 41.79
C LEU A 78 11.67 8.76 41.99
N LYS A 79 11.73 10.01 42.46
CA LYS A 79 12.97 10.80 42.52
C LYS A 79 14.12 10.15 43.29
N ASN A 80 13.79 9.30 44.27
CA ASN A 80 14.77 8.60 45.10
C ASN A 80 15.10 7.18 44.62
N ILE A 81 14.44 6.70 43.57
CA ILE A 81 14.72 5.38 43.00
C ILE A 81 16.07 5.44 42.27
N PRO A 82 16.98 4.49 42.51
CA PRO A 82 18.23 4.35 41.77
C PRO A 82 17.96 4.17 40.27
N PHE A 83 18.62 4.97 39.44
CA PHE A 83 18.48 4.94 37.99
C PHE A 83 19.85 4.72 37.33
N ALA A 84 20.01 3.61 36.61
CA ALA A 84 21.23 3.29 35.87
C ALA A 84 20.95 3.32 34.36
N PHE A 85 21.82 3.99 33.60
CA PHE A 85 21.85 3.82 32.14
C PHE A 85 22.68 2.62 31.74
N TYR A 86 22.22 1.86 30.75
CA TYR A 86 22.94 0.75 30.13
C TYR A 86 22.86 0.88 28.60
N THR A 87 23.94 1.31 27.95
CA THR A 87 23.90 1.74 26.54
C THR A 87 25.15 1.37 25.73
N ALA A 88 24.99 1.14 24.42
CA ALA A 88 26.08 0.90 23.47
C ALA A 88 26.38 2.11 22.57
N THR A 89 25.46 3.07 22.50
CA THR A 89 25.47 4.14 21.47
C THR A 89 26.10 5.44 21.98
N TYR A 90 25.96 5.70 23.28
CA TYR A 90 26.51 6.86 23.96
C TYR A 90 27.76 6.43 24.71
N THR A 91 28.93 6.84 24.22
CA THR A 91 30.22 6.33 24.69
C THR A 91 31.23 7.43 24.97
N GLU A 92 30.87 8.70 24.77
CA GLU A 92 31.77 9.83 25.01
C GLU A 92 31.68 10.29 26.47
N PRO A 93 32.78 10.78 27.09
CA PRO A 93 32.76 11.26 28.47
C PRO A 93 31.71 12.36 28.74
N LYS A 94 31.36 13.14 27.70
CA LYS A 94 30.31 14.16 27.78
C LYS A 94 28.90 13.56 27.91
N ASP A 95 28.68 12.38 27.35
CA ASP A 95 27.39 11.67 27.38
C ASP A 95 27.13 11.14 28.80
N GLU A 96 28.16 10.53 29.41
CA GLU A 96 28.14 10.08 30.81
C GLU A 96 27.92 11.27 31.77
N LYS A 97 28.69 12.36 31.59
CA LYS A 97 28.51 13.56 32.42
C LYS A 97 27.09 14.10 32.32
N PHE A 98 26.53 14.17 31.12
CA PHE A 98 25.15 14.64 30.92
C PHE A 98 24.13 13.72 31.60
N ALA A 99 24.31 12.40 31.49
CA ALA A 99 23.46 11.43 32.16
C ALA A 99 23.40 11.64 33.68
N LEU A 100 24.56 11.86 34.31
CA LEU A 100 24.68 12.13 35.74
C LEU A 100 24.07 13.50 36.12
N ASP A 101 24.29 14.53 35.30
CA ASP A 101 23.72 15.87 35.51
C ASP A 101 22.17 15.87 35.48
N ILE A 102 21.56 14.98 34.70
CA ILE A 102 20.10 14.78 34.66
C ILE A 102 19.58 14.08 35.93
N GLY A 103 20.46 13.38 36.64
CA GLY A 103 20.16 12.70 37.90
C GLY A 103 20.25 11.18 37.84
N ALA A 104 20.80 10.60 36.78
CA ALA A 104 21.13 9.17 36.80
C ALA A 104 22.20 8.88 37.86
N ASP A 105 22.09 7.74 38.50
CA ASP A 105 22.98 7.33 39.58
C ASP A 105 24.16 6.49 39.07
N ARG A 106 24.00 5.88 37.89
CA ARG A 106 25.07 5.13 37.22
C ARG A 106 24.92 5.21 35.70
N PHE A 107 26.05 5.17 35.00
CA PHE A 107 26.14 5.04 33.55
C PHE A 107 27.01 3.82 33.23
N ILE A 108 26.49 2.90 32.42
CA ILE A 108 27.12 1.60 32.17
C ILE A 108 27.17 1.39 30.65
N LEU A 109 28.34 1.03 30.13
CA LEU A 109 28.54 0.75 28.71
C LEU A 109 28.28 -0.73 28.40
N LYS A 110 27.52 -1.01 27.35
CA LYS A 110 27.35 -2.35 26.78
C LYS A 110 28.57 -2.74 25.94
N PRO A 111 28.95 -4.03 25.86
CA PRO A 111 28.49 -5.15 26.70
C PRO A 111 29.23 -5.20 28.04
N GLN A 112 28.59 -5.74 29.08
CA GLN A 112 29.25 -6.13 30.33
C GLN A 112 29.11 -7.64 30.55
N GLU A 113 30.11 -8.24 31.21
CA GLU A 113 29.98 -9.61 31.70
C GLU A 113 28.86 -9.68 32.76
N PRO A 114 28.04 -10.74 32.78
CA PRO A 114 26.89 -10.85 33.69
C PRO A 114 27.22 -10.59 35.17
N ASP A 115 28.30 -11.18 35.68
CA ASP A 115 28.71 -11.04 37.09
C ASP A 115 29.14 -9.61 37.42
N ILE A 116 29.81 -8.92 36.48
CA ILE A 116 30.22 -7.52 36.64
C ILE A 116 28.99 -6.61 36.68
N LEU A 117 28.03 -6.83 35.78
CA LEU A 117 26.79 -6.05 35.74
C LEU A 117 26.00 -6.21 37.05
N ILE A 118 25.87 -7.43 37.55
CA ILE A 118 25.18 -7.74 38.82
C ILE A 118 25.88 -7.03 39.99
N ASP A 119 27.21 -7.09 40.07
CA ASP A 119 27.99 -6.43 41.14
C ASP A 119 27.79 -4.90 41.13
N ILE A 120 27.84 -4.27 39.95
CA ILE A 120 27.61 -2.82 39.79
C ILE A 120 26.21 -2.43 40.28
N LEU A 121 25.19 -3.17 39.87
CA LEU A 121 23.80 -2.89 40.21
C LEU A 121 23.48 -3.17 41.68
N THR A 122 24.06 -4.23 42.25
CA THR A 122 23.89 -4.57 43.67
C THR A 122 24.50 -3.50 44.57
N LYS A 123 25.73 -3.06 44.28
CA LYS A 123 26.39 -1.96 45.00
C LYS A 123 25.58 -0.67 44.92
N LEU A 124 25.08 -0.33 43.74
CA LEU A 124 24.23 0.85 43.56
C LEU A 124 22.98 0.80 44.46
N LEU A 125 22.31 -0.35 44.53
CA LEU A 125 21.13 -0.53 45.36
C LEU A 125 21.45 -0.39 46.87
N GLU A 126 22.56 -0.97 47.32
CA GLU A 126 23.02 -0.88 48.71
C GLU A 126 23.41 0.55 49.11
N GLU A 127 24.14 1.26 48.24
CA GLU A 127 24.51 2.67 48.41
C GLU A 127 23.27 3.54 48.63
N LYS A 128 22.23 3.34 47.82
CA LYS A 128 21.00 4.15 47.87
C LYS A 128 20.04 3.78 49.00
N ARG A 129 20.02 2.52 49.45
CA ARG A 129 19.30 2.12 50.68
C ARG A 129 19.93 2.70 51.94
N SER A 130 21.25 2.92 51.92
CA SER A 130 22.03 3.37 53.09
C SER A 130 22.18 4.89 53.18
N ALA A 131 22.05 5.60 52.06
CA ALA A 131 22.18 7.06 52.00
C ALA A 131 20.91 7.79 52.48
N LYS A 132 21.06 8.82 53.32
CA LYS A 132 20.02 9.85 53.48
C LYS A 132 19.75 10.49 52.11
N PRO A 133 18.51 10.86 51.77
CA PRO A 133 18.18 11.45 50.47
C PRO A 133 19.08 12.67 50.24
N ALA A 134 20.09 12.48 49.40
CA ALA A 134 20.98 13.56 49.01
C ALA A 134 20.20 14.42 48.01
N ALA A 135 20.18 15.73 48.25
CA ALA A 135 19.59 16.70 47.35
C ALA A 135 20.50 16.89 46.12
N THR A 136 20.64 15.87 45.27
CA THR A 136 20.98 16.10 43.87
C THR A 136 19.75 16.74 43.24
N GLN A 137 19.75 18.07 43.14
CA GLN A 137 18.76 18.77 42.32
C GLN A 137 19.05 18.36 40.86
N PRO A 138 18.14 17.62 40.19
CA PRO A 138 18.28 17.38 38.76
C PRO A 138 18.34 18.73 38.05
N MET A 139 19.00 18.79 36.89
CA MET A 139 19.06 19.98 36.04
C MET A 139 17.66 20.62 35.91
N GLY A 140 17.44 21.69 36.67
CA GLY A 140 16.11 22.24 36.94
C GLY A 140 15.60 23.17 35.84
N ASP A 141 16.53 23.75 35.06
CA ASP A 141 16.20 24.58 33.92
C ASP A 141 15.93 23.71 32.68
N GLU A 142 14.69 23.73 32.22
CA GLU A 142 14.26 23.01 31.02
C GLU A 142 14.94 23.52 29.75
N GLU A 143 15.29 24.80 29.72
CA GLU A 143 16.00 25.42 28.60
C GLU A 143 17.45 24.91 28.54
N GLU A 144 18.13 24.80 29.68
CA GLU A 144 19.47 24.22 29.76
C GLU A 144 19.51 22.73 29.39
N PHE A 145 18.53 21.95 29.85
CA PHE A 145 18.39 20.55 29.45
C PHE A 145 18.22 20.42 27.94
N LEU A 146 17.28 21.16 27.34
CA LEU A 146 17.02 21.11 25.91
C LEU A 146 18.23 21.57 25.10
N ARG A 147 18.96 22.59 25.56
CA ARG A 147 20.18 23.06 24.89
C ARG A 147 21.24 21.96 24.85
N ARG A 148 21.60 21.37 26.01
CA ARG A 148 22.63 20.33 26.11
C ARG A 148 22.20 19.02 25.44
N TYR A 149 20.92 18.65 25.56
CA TYR A 149 20.34 17.50 24.86
C TYR A 149 20.45 17.67 23.35
N ASN A 150 20.06 18.85 22.83
CA ASN A 150 20.16 19.14 21.40
C ASN A 150 21.63 19.20 20.95
N GLU A 151 22.56 19.78 21.71
CA GLU A 151 24.00 19.76 21.37
C GLU A 151 24.54 18.32 21.23
N ILE A 152 24.16 17.42 22.13
CA ILE A 152 24.53 16.00 22.05
C ILE A 152 23.89 15.36 20.82
N LEU A 153 22.59 15.59 20.59
CA LEU A 153 21.85 15.03 19.46
C LEU A 153 22.43 15.53 18.12
N PHE A 154 22.67 16.84 17.98
CA PHE A 154 23.31 17.44 16.81
C PHE A 154 24.71 16.89 16.60
N SER A 155 25.53 16.74 17.64
CA SER A 155 26.87 16.13 17.50
C SER A 155 26.81 14.71 16.95
N LYS A 156 25.80 13.91 17.33
CA LYS A 156 25.60 12.55 16.79
C LYS A 156 25.05 12.58 15.36
N LEU A 157 24.13 13.49 15.07
CA LEU A 157 23.57 13.69 13.72
C LEU A 157 24.61 14.23 12.75
N GLU A 158 25.46 15.17 13.16
CA GLU A 158 26.58 15.72 12.38
C GLU A 158 27.64 14.66 12.13
N LYS A 159 28.00 13.81 13.10
CA LYS A 159 28.89 12.66 12.82
C LYS A 159 28.28 11.71 11.78
N LYS A 160 26.95 11.56 11.79
CA LYS A 160 26.19 10.76 10.80
C LYS A 160 26.06 11.49 9.46
N SER A 161 25.99 12.82 9.41
CA SER A 161 25.87 13.64 8.19
C SER A 161 27.22 13.96 7.55
N LEU A 162 28.30 14.09 8.33
CA LEU A 162 29.67 14.27 7.86
C LEU A 162 30.17 13.03 7.10
N ALA A 163 29.64 11.85 7.45
CA ALA A 163 29.81 10.61 6.69
C ALA A 163 29.06 10.63 5.34
N VAL A 164 28.02 11.46 5.20
CA VAL A 164 27.17 11.59 4.01
C VAL A 164 27.63 12.76 3.11
N GLU A 165 28.08 13.88 3.67
CA GLU A 165 28.49 15.08 2.92
C GLU A 165 29.83 14.96 2.17
N LYS A 166 30.73 14.06 2.61
CA LYS A 166 31.98 13.77 1.88
C LYS A 166 31.77 13.10 0.51
N ALA A 167 30.53 12.78 0.12
CA ALA A 167 30.16 12.08 -1.12
C ALA A 167 29.44 12.96 -2.17
N LYS A 168 29.60 14.30 -2.14
CA LYS A 168 29.18 15.18 -3.25
C LYS A 168 30.18 15.08 -4.41
N GLU A 169 30.11 13.99 -5.16
CA GLU A 169 30.84 13.81 -6.43
C GLU A 169 30.08 14.48 -7.61
N GLU A 170 30.81 14.88 -8.65
CA GLU A 170 30.34 15.62 -9.83
C GLU A 170 29.15 14.98 -10.58
N TRP A 171 28.90 13.68 -10.40
CA TRP A 171 27.83 12.93 -11.08
C TRP A 171 26.43 13.14 -10.49
N PHE A 172 26.28 13.62 -9.24
CA PHE A 172 25.00 13.60 -8.54
C PHE A 172 23.87 14.39 -9.25
N PRO A 173 24.08 15.64 -9.67
CA PRO A 173 23.02 16.42 -10.34
C PRO A 173 22.62 15.83 -11.70
N GLU A 174 23.59 15.39 -12.50
CA GLU A 174 23.34 14.80 -13.82
C GLU A 174 22.60 13.46 -13.71
N LEU A 175 22.98 12.62 -12.73
CA LEU A 175 22.32 11.33 -12.52
C LEU A 175 20.86 11.49 -12.07
N GLU A 176 20.56 12.46 -11.19
CA GLU A 176 19.18 12.74 -10.78
C GLU A 176 18.31 13.20 -11.96
N GLN A 177 18.87 14.02 -12.85
CA GLN A 177 18.17 14.45 -14.06
C GLN A 177 17.89 13.27 -15.00
N LEU A 178 18.85 12.35 -15.15
CA LEU A 178 18.67 11.13 -15.94
C LEU A 178 17.61 10.21 -15.35
N ILE A 179 17.59 10.00 -14.02
CA ILE A 179 16.58 9.18 -13.35
C ILE A 179 15.17 9.75 -13.56
N SER A 180 15.02 11.07 -13.43
CA SER A 180 13.75 11.76 -13.67
C SER A 180 13.26 11.61 -15.12
N ALA A 181 14.18 11.77 -16.09
CA ALA A 181 13.88 11.56 -17.50
C ALA A 181 13.46 10.10 -17.77
N LEU A 182 14.18 9.11 -17.23
CA LEU A 182 13.86 7.69 -17.37
C LEU A 182 12.46 7.35 -16.87
N SER A 183 12.09 7.86 -15.69
CA SER A 183 10.76 7.66 -15.14
C SER A 183 9.69 8.20 -16.08
N THR A 184 9.92 9.37 -16.67
CA THR A 184 8.96 10.01 -17.60
C THR A 184 8.88 9.25 -18.91
N ASP A 185 10.03 8.92 -19.49
CA ASP A 185 10.15 8.31 -20.81
C ASP A 185 9.63 6.87 -20.87
N LEU A 186 9.79 6.11 -19.78
CA LEU A 186 9.41 4.70 -19.73
C LEU A 186 7.99 4.48 -19.17
N SER A 187 7.42 5.41 -18.39
CA SER A 187 6.10 5.20 -17.77
C SER A 187 4.95 5.00 -18.77
N GLY A 188 5.05 5.53 -20.00
CA GLY A 188 4.02 5.42 -21.03
C GLY A 188 4.50 5.03 -22.44
N ALA A 189 5.75 4.61 -22.60
CA ALA A 189 6.29 4.25 -23.91
C ALA A 189 5.60 3.00 -24.50
N PRO A 190 5.25 3.01 -25.81
CA PRO A 190 4.84 1.81 -26.52
C PRO A 190 5.92 0.72 -26.43
N VAL A 191 5.50 -0.55 -26.38
CA VAL A 191 6.40 -1.72 -26.31
C VAL A 191 7.52 -1.69 -27.36
N SER A 192 7.21 -1.22 -28.58
CA SER A 192 8.17 -1.10 -29.68
C SER A 192 9.30 -0.10 -29.46
N GLU A 193 9.13 0.87 -28.54
CA GLU A 193 10.10 1.94 -28.29
C GLU A 193 10.97 1.67 -27.05
N ILE A 194 10.59 0.69 -26.21
CA ILE A 194 11.23 0.43 -24.92
C ILE A 194 12.72 0.09 -25.10
N ASP A 195 13.09 -0.75 -26.06
CA ASP A 195 14.49 -1.13 -26.30
C ASP A 195 15.37 0.05 -26.72
N GLY A 196 14.87 0.91 -27.60
CA GLY A 196 15.59 2.11 -28.03
C GLY A 196 15.84 3.07 -26.86
N LYS A 197 14.82 3.28 -26.01
CA LYS A 197 14.92 4.12 -24.81
C LYS A 197 15.88 3.54 -23.77
N ILE A 198 15.86 2.22 -23.56
CA ILE A 198 16.82 1.55 -22.67
C ILE A 198 18.25 1.71 -23.21
N ALA A 199 18.48 1.47 -24.50
CA ALA A 199 19.82 1.64 -25.08
C ALA A 199 20.34 3.08 -24.92
N GLN A 200 19.49 4.09 -25.11
CA GLN A 200 19.83 5.49 -24.88
C GLN A 200 20.14 5.78 -23.40
N ALA A 201 19.36 5.22 -22.47
CA ALA A 201 19.59 5.35 -21.03
C ALA A 201 20.96 4.80 -20.62
N LEU A 202 21.32 3.61 -21.10
CA LEU A 202 22.61 2.98 -20.80
C LEU A 202 23.77 3.84 -21.30
N LYS A 203 23.63 4.47 -22.48
CA LYS A 203 24.60 5.42 -23.01
C LYS A 203 24.80 6.61 -22.07
N GLN A 204 23.70 7.24 -21.66
CA GLN A 204 23.75 8.43 -20.80
C GLN A 204 24.32 8.11 -19.42
N ILE A 205 23.96 6.97 -18.83
CA ILE A 205 24.51 6.54 -17.55
C ILE A 205 26.03 6.28 -17.67
N ARG A 206 26.48 5.64 -18.75
CA ARG A 206 27.92 5.42 -19.00
C ARG A 206 28.68 6.75 -19.06
N GLU A 207 28.14 7.73 -19.78
CA GLU A 207 28.74 9.06 -19.96
C GLU A 207 28.77 9.85 -18.64
N CYS A 208 27.64 9.91 -17.92
CA CYS A 208 27.53 10.59 -16.61
C CYS A 208 28.49 10.01 -15.57
N LEU A 209 28.60 8.67 -15.49
CA LEU A 209 29.51 8.03 -14.55
C LEU A 209 30.96 8.01 -15.05
N ASN A 210 31.20 8.40 -16.30
CA ASN A 210 32.51 8.37 -16.94
C ASN A 210 33.17 6.97 -16.82
N ILE A 211 32.39 5.94 -17.15
CA ILE A 211 32.80 4.53 -17.15
C ILE A 211 32.84 3.97 -18.58
N ASP A 212 33.46 2.81 -18.75
CA ASP A 212 33.73 2.29 -20.08
C ASP A 212 32.60 1.39 -20.61
N ARG A 213 31.88 0.71 -19.70
CA ARG A 213 30.83 -0.25 -20.07
C ARG A 213 29.68 -0.26 -19.06
N VAL A 214 28.46 -0.28 -19.59
CA VAL A 214 27.23 -0.59 -18.84
C VAL A 214 26.50 -1.71 -19.55
N THR A 215 26.13 -2.74 -18.81
CA THR A 215 25.44 -3.92 -19.33
C THR A 215 24.18 -4.17 -18.52
N LEU A 216 23.03 -4.26 -19.19
CA LEU A 216 21.78 -4.77 -18.65
C LEU A 216 21.65 -6.25 -19.02
N TRP A 217 21.40 -7.08 -18.01
CA TRP A 217 21.34 -8.52 -18.18
C TRP A 217 20.12 -9.12 -17.49
N LYS A 218 19.75 -10.33 -17.89
CA LYS A 218 18.66 -11.14 -17.33
C LYS A 218 19.24 -12.43 -16.77
N LEU A 219 18.71 -12.89 -15.63
CA LEU A 219 19.00 -14.22 -15.12
C LEU A 219 18.12 -15.24 -15.85
N ALA A 220 18.72 -16.29 -16.40
CA ALA A 220 18.00 -17.40 -17.02
C ALA A 220 17.13 -18.15 -16.00
N GLU A 221 16.10 -18.86 -16.46
CA GLU A 221 15.13 -19.54 -15.58
C GLU A 221 15.76 -20.59 -14.66
N GLU A 222 16.83 -21.25 -15.10
CA GLU A 222 17.59 -22.22 -14.30
C GLU A 222 18.44 -21.56 -13.19
N GLY A 223 18.59 -20.23 -13.21
CA GLY A 223 19.32 -19.48 -12.20
C GLY A 223 20.86 -19.60 -12.27
N THR A 224 21.39 -20.30 -13.28
CA THR A 224 22.83 -20.60 -13.42
C THR A 224 23.52 -19.82 -14.54
N GLU A 225 22.78 -19.02 -15.29
CA GLU A 225 23.25 -18.27 -16.45
C GLU A 225 22.68 -16.84 -16.45
N ILE A 226 23.54 -15.87 -16.78
CA ILE A 226 23.22 -14.47 -16.99
C ILE A 226 23.35 -14.18 -18.48
N GLN A 227 22.26 -13.68 -19.07
CA GLN A 227 22.14 -13.34 -20.48
C GLN A 227 22.17 -11.82 -20.67
N CYS A 228 23.05 -11.33 -21.52
CA CYS A 228 23.13 -9.92 -21.85
C CYS A 228 21.93 -9.48 -22.71
N LEU A 229 21.11 -8.55 -22.20
CA LEU A 229 19.98 -7.98 -22.93
C LEU A 229 20.39 -6.75 -23.74
N HIS A 230 21.07 -5.80 -23.09
CA HIS A 230 21.52 -4.55 -23.68
C HIS A 230 22.89 -4.20 -23.13
N GLN A 231 23.76 -3.63 -23.96
CA GLN A 231 25.03 -3.10 -23.49
C GLN A 231 25.42 -1.85 -24.25
N HIS A 232 26.03 -0.90 -23.53
CA HIS A 232 26.71 0.23 -24.13
C HIS A 232 28.18 0.22 -23.71
N VAL A 233 29.07 0.21 -24.68
CA VAL A 233 30.52 0.08 -24.51
C VAL A 233 31.21 1.24 -25.20
N ALA A 234 32.29 1.76 -24.62
CA ALA A 234 33.13 2.74 -25.32
C ALA A 234 33.74 2.09 -26.59
N PRO A 235 33.89 2.83 -27.71
CA PRO A 235 34.27 2.25 -29.01
C PRO A 235 35.61 1.51 -29.02
N GLU A 236 36.48 1.82 -28.07
CA GLU A 236 37.82 1.26 -27.93
C GLU A 236 37.87 -0.07 -27.13
N PHE A 237 36.74 -0.53 -26.59
CA PHE A 237 36.65 -1.76 -25.79
C PHE A 237 35.74 -2.81 -26.42
N LYS A 238 36.03 -4.07 -26.12
CA LYS A 238 35.21 -5.20 -26.54
C LYS A 238 33.94 -5.31 -25.69
N ASN A 239 32.88 -5.81 -26.33
CA ASN A 239 31.64 -6.19 -25.66
C ASN A 239 31.89 -7.19 -24.54
N ALA A 240 31.02 -7.16 -23.52
CA ALA A 240 30.97 -8.23 -22.54
C ALA A 240 30.53 -9.55 -23.22
N PRO A 241 30.92 -10.72 -22.68
CA PRO A 241 30.37 -11.99 -23.12
C PRO A 241 28.84 -11.97 -23.08
N HIS A 242 28.19 -12.56 -24.09
CA HIS A 242 26.73 -12.59 -24.17
C HIS A 242 26.09 -13.47 -23.10
N ASP A 243 26.76 -14.57 -22.75
CA ASP A 243 26.28 -15.55 -21.78
C ASP A 243 27.37 -15.81 -20.75
N VAL A 244 27.05 -15.57 -19.48
CA VAL A 244 27.98 -15.81 -18.36
C VAL A 244 27.32 -16.76 -17.37
N THR A 245 28.00 -17.86 -17.06
CA THR A 245 27.51 -18.89 -16.15
C THR A 245 28.14 -18.77 -14.78
N ASN A 246 27.54 -19.44 -13.78
CA ASN A 246 28.12 -19.56 -12.45
C ASN A 246 29.55 -20.16 -12.45
N LYS A 247 29.95 -20.90 -13.49
CA LYS A 247 31.32 -21.43 -13.63
C LYS A 247 32.35 -20.34 -13.89
N ASN A 248 31.93 -19.21 -14.45
CA ASN A 248 32.83 -18.11 -14.79
C ASN A 248 33.25 -17.30 -13.56
N PHE A 249 32.36 -17.12 -12.58
CA PHE A 249 32.65 -16.36 -11.35
C PHE A 249 31.80 -16.86 -10.16
N PRO A 250 32.05 -18.06 -9.64
CA PRO A 250 31.11 -18.79 -8.77
C PRO A 250 30.75 -18.08 -7.46
N VAL A 251 31.70 -17.43 -6.80
CA VAL A 251 31.47 -16.84 -5.47
C VAL A 251 30.64 -15.56 -5.60
N LEU A 252 31.07 -14.66 -6.48
CA LEU A 252 30.38 -13.40 -6.72
C LEU A 252 29.07 -13.62 -7.49
N PHE A 253 28.96 -14.68 -8.30
CA PHE A 253 27.69 -15.08 -8.91
C PHE A 253 26.69 -15.46 -7.83
N ASN A 254 27.09 -16.27 -6.84
CA ASN A 254 26.25 -16.65 -5.72
C ASN A 254 25.80 -15.43 -4.88
N GLN A 255 26.69 -14.45 -4.71
CA GLN A 255 26.36 -13.19 -4.04
C GLN A 255 25.38 -12.32 -4.86
N VAL A 256 25.54 -12.29 -6.19
CA VAL A 256 24.61 -11.57 -7.07
C VAL A 256 23.24 -12.25 -7.04
N ILE A 257 23.14 -13.57 -7.07
CA ILE A 257 21.85 -14.29 -7.02
C ILE A 257 21.22 -14.30 -5.61
N SER A 258 22.01 -14.13 -4.53
CA SER A 258 21.45 -13.86 -3.19
C SER A 258 20.85 -12.46 -3.10
N GLY A 259 21.13 -11.60 -4.08
CA GLY A 259 20.60 -10.25 -4.22
C GLY A 259 21.42 -9.17 -3.55
N ASP A 260 22.64 -9.50 -3.14
CA ASP A 260 23.62 -8.53 -2.71
C ASP A 260 24.27 -7.91 -3.95
N TYR A 261 24.57 -6.62 -3.88
CA TYR A 261 25.34 -5.98 -4.94
C TYR A 261 26.82 -6.33 -4.74
N VAL A 262 27.52 -6.54 -5.85
CA VAL A 262 28.98 -6.77 -5.84
C VAL A 262 29.65 -5.48 -6.25
N CYS A 263 30.63 -5.02 -5.48
CA CYS A 263 31.37 -3.82 -5.76
C CYS A 263 32.84 -4.01 -5.43
N PHE A 264 33.71 -3.72 -6.39
CA PHE A 264 35.15 -3.62 -6.17
C PHE A 264 35.71 -2.42 -6.93
N SER A 265 36.60 -1.69 -6.27
CA SER A 265 37.22 -0.46 -6.79
C SER A 265 38.60 -0.73 -7.39
N GLY A 266 39.25 -1.84 -7.02
CA GLY A 266 40.50 -2.30 -7.61
C GLY A 266 40.70 -3.82 -7.50
N LEU A 267 41.75 -4.34 -8.15
CA LEU A 267 42.08 -5.78 -8.16
C LEU A 267 42.56 -6.33 -6.81
N GLU A 268 42.91 -5.44 -5.88
CA GLU A 268 43.35 -5.74 -4.51
C GLU A 268 42.16 -5.97 -3.56
N ASP A 269 40.95 -5.55 -3.93
CA ASP A 269 39.73 -5.72 -3.11
C ASP A 269 39.19 -7.17 -3.13
N PHE A 270 39.75 -8.05 -3.97
CA PHE A 270 39.34 -9.46 -4.05
C PHE A 270 39.99 -10.28 -2.92
N PRO A 271 39.20 -10.97 -2.06
CA PRO A 271 39.75 -11.93 -1.12
C PRO A 271 40.55 -13.02 -1.84
N GLU A 272 41.63 -13.54 -1.23
CA GLU A 272 42.48 -14.57 -1.84
C GLU A 272 41.73 -15.86 -2.22
N GLU A 273 40.56 -16.08 -1.60
CA GLU A 273 39.65 -17.21 -1.78
C GLU A 273 38.90 -17.18 -3.13
N VAL A 274 38.95 -16.07 -3.87
CA VAL A 274 38.11 -15.82 -5.07
C VAL A 274 38.92 -15.80 -6.38
N LYS A 275 39.77 -16.82 -6.60
CA LYS A 275 40.69 -16.87 -7.77
C LYS A 275 39.99 -16.92 -9.12
N ILE A 276 38.95 -17.74 -9.27
CA ILE A 276 38.24 -17.95 -10.55
C ILE A 276 37.53 -16.67 -10.97
N ASP A 277 36.80 -16.03 -10.04
CA ASP A 277 36.11 -14.77 -10.33
C ASP A 277 37.10 -13.67 -10.71
N LYS A 278 38.24 -13.58 -10.00
CA LYS A 278 39.31 -12.61 -10.29
C LYS A 278 39.88 -12.79 -11.71
N GLU A 279 40.16 -14.02 -12.12
CA GLU A 279 40.62 -14.33 -13.49
C GLU A 279 39.58 -13.95 -14.55
N PHE A 280 38.29 -14.18 -14.29
CA PHE A 280 37.22 -13.80 -15.19
C PHE A 280 37.13 -12.28 -15.37
N PHE A 281 37.09 -11.51 -14.27
CA PHE A 281 37.05 -10.04 -14.35
C PHE A 281 38.31 -9.46 -15.01
N TYR A 282 39.48 -10.07 -14.76
CA TYR A 282 40.73 -9.72 -15.43
C TYR A 282 40.65 -9.96 -16.95
N SER A 283 40.16 -11.14 -17.37
CA SER A 283 39.99 -11.47 -18.79
C SER A 283 38.96 -10.58 -19.50
N ALA A 284 37.97 -10.07 -18.75
CA ALA A 284 36.96 -9.13 -19.24
C ALA A 284 37.43 -7.67 -19.25
N GLY A 285 38.66 -7.41 -18.79
CA GLY A 285 39.35 -6.11 -18.79
C GLY A 285 38.92 -5.13 -17.69
N GLY A 286 38.09 -5.53 -16.73
CA GLY A 286 37.55 -4.62 -15.71
C GLY A 286 38.56 -4.34 -14.60
N LYS A 287 38.91 -3.05 -14.37
CA LYS A 287 39.65 -2.61 -13.18
C LYS A 287 38.75 -2.40 -11.97
N SER A 288 37.53 -1.92 -12.21
CA SER A 288 36.51 -1.74 -11.17
C SER A 288 35.16 -2.14 -11.72
N THR A 289 34.35 -2.82 -10.90
CA THR A 289 33.00 -3.25 -11.31
C THR A 289 32.02 -3.07 -10.16
N LEU A 290 30.82 -2.62 -10.52
CA LEU A 290 29.63 -2.65 -9.69
C LEU A 290 28.57 -3.51 -10.40
N ILE A 291 28.06 -4.52 -9.73
CA ILE A 291 26.99 -5.38 -10.20
C ILE A 291 25.80 -5.21 -9.26
N ILE A 292 24.67 -4.78 -9.81
CA ILE A 292 23.43 -4.57 -9.05
C ILE A 292 22.37 -5.53 -9.58
N PRO A 293 21.96 -6.54 -8.81
CA PRO A 293 20.78 -7.33 -9.13
C PRO A 293 19.50 -6.56 -8.83
N TYR A 294 18.50 -6.70 -9.71
CA TYR A 294 17.17 -6.12 -9.56
C TYR A 294 16.13 -7.21 -9.35
N ARG A 295 15.29 -6.99 -8.35
CA ARG A 295 14.24 -7.92 -7.95
C ARG A 295 12.88 -7.44 -8.45
N ILE A 296 12.10 -8.39 -8.94
CA ILE A 296 10.67 -8.22 -9.22
C ILE A 296 9.97 -9.37 -8.50
N ALA A 297 8.98 -9.06 -7.64
CA ALA A 297 8.28 -10.03 -6.80
C ALA A 297 9.24 -10.95 -5.99
N GLY A 298 10.31 -10.35 -5.42
CA GLY A 298 11.27 -11.07 -4.58
C GLY A 298 12.27 -11.98 -5.32
N LYS A 299 12.11 -12.19 -6.63
CA LYS A 299 13.06 -12.93 -7.47
C LYS A 299 13.94 -11.98 -8.25
N ILE A 300 15.23 -12.30 -8.37
CA ILE A 300 16.15 -11.57 -9.24
C ILE A 300 15.85 -12.00 -10.66
N ILE A 301 15.40 -11.04 -11.46
CA ILE A 301 15.06 -11.30 -12.87
C ILE A 301 16.09 -10.63 -13.76
N THR A 302 16.55 -9.44 -13.39
CA THR A 302 17.48 -8.64 -14.17
C THR A 302 18.57 -8.07 -13.28
N GLY A 303 19.61 -7.53 -13.89
CA GLY A 303 20.63 -6.78 -13.18
C GLY A 303 21.42 -5.90 -14.12
N MET A 304 22.19 -4.99 -13.55
CA MET A 304 23.09 -4.12 -14.31
C MET A 304 24.51 -4.25 -13.80
N THR A 305 25.44 -4.27 -14.75
CA THR A 305 26.88 -4.27 -14.49
C THR A 305 27.47 -2.99 -15.02
N PHE A 306 28.17 -2.26 -14.16
CA PHE A 306 28.89 -1.03 -14.45
C PHE A 306 30.39 -1.34 -14.34
N ALA A 307 31.14 -1.20 -15.42
CA ALA A 307 32.55 -1.56 -15.46
C ALA A 307 33.42 -0.38 -15.93
N SER A 308 34.49 -0.13 -15.17
CA SER A 308 35.60 0.75 -15.53
C SER A 308 36.80 -0.10 -15.90
N ILE A 309 37.29 0.06 -17.12
CA ILE A 309 38.38 -0.70 -17.75
C ILE A 309 39.66 0.16 -17.76
N LYS A 310 39.56 1.46 -18.06
CA LYS A 310 40.72 2.37 -18.18
C LYS A 310 41.38 2.64 -16.84
N ARG A 311 40.58 2.87 -15.81
CA ARG A 311 41.03 3.35 -14.49
C ARG A 311 40.27 2.68 -13.37
N GLU A 312 40.85 2.74 -12.18
CA GLU A 312 40.12 2.44 -10.96
C GLU A 312 39.07 3.52 -10.69
N LYS A 313 37.88 3.10 -10.28
CA LYS A 313 36.75 3.97 -9.94
C LYS A 313 36.06 3.41 -8.71
N LYS A 314 35.83 4.29 -7.74
CA LYS A 314 35.04 3.98 -6.55
C LYS A 314 33.55 4.13 -6.84
N PHE A 315 32.75 3.27 -6.23
CA PHE A 315 31.29 3.35 -6.25
C PHE A 315 30.77 3.56 -4.82
N PRO A 316 30.66 4.81 -4.35
CA PRO A 316 30.22 5.09 -2.99
C PRO A 316 28.74 4.70 -2.79
N ALA A 317 28.36 4.35 -1.55
CA ALA A 317 26.99 3.88 -1.24
C ALA A 317 25.85 4.80 -1.73
N PRO A 318 25.97 6.14 -1.71
CA PRO A 318 24.98 7.03 -2.30
C PRO A 318 24.82 6.83 -3.82
N LEU A 319 25.92 6.65 -4.56
CA LEU A 319 25.89 6.35 -5.99
C LEU A 319 25.18 5.03 -6.26
N VAL A 320 25.56 3.97 -5.52
CA VAL A 320 24.93 2.65 -5.63
C VAL A 320 23.42 2.74 -5.41
N SER A 321 22.99 3.53 -4.43
CA SER A 321 21.56 3.72 -4.13
C SER A 321 20.80 4.40 -5.27
N ARG A 322 21.40 5.37 -5.97
CA ARG A 322 20.77 6.02 -7.13
C ARG A 322 20.76 5.13 -8.37
N LEU A 323 21.84 4.38 -8.61
CA LEU A 323 21.88 3.40 -9.69
C LEU A 323 20.89 2.26 -9.47
N LYS A 324 20.64 1.88 -8.20
CA LYS A 324 19.56 0.94 -7.85
C LYS A 324 18.21 1.43 -8.36
N LEU A 325 17.85 2.68 -8.05
CA LEU A 325 16.60 3.29 -8.50
C LEU A 325 16.49 3.35 -10.03
N ALA A 326 17.56 3.78 -10.72
CA ALA A 326 17.58 3.84 -12.20
C ALA A 326 17.32 2.45 -12.82
N GLY A 327 17.96 1.42 -12.29
CA GLY A 327 17.80 0.06 -12.79
C GLY A 327 16.48 -0.60 -12.42
N GLU A 328 15.84 -0.23 -11.32
CA GLU A 328 14.47 -0.65 -10.99
C GLU A 328 13.46 -0.11 -12.02
N ILE A 329 13.59 1.15 -12.44
CA ILE A 329 12.75 1.76 -13.48
C ILE A 329 12.93 1.02 -14.82
N ILE A 330 14.18 0.78 -15.23
CA ILE A 330 14.50 0.05 -16.47
C ILE A 330 13.98 -1.39 -16.41
N SER A 331 14.18 -2.08 -15.29
CA SER A 331 13.74 -3.47 -15.10
C SER A 331 12.22 -3.61 -15.14
N SER A 332 11.50 -2.68 -14.53
CA SER A 332 10.03 -2.64 -14.57
C SER A 332 9.50 -2.46 -15.99
N ALA A 333 10.10 -1.55 -16.78
CA ALA A 333 9.72 -1.32 -18.17
C ALA A 333 9.96 -2.56 -19.06
N LEU A 334 11.09 -3.25 -18.86
CA LEU A 334 11.44 -4.47 -19.58
C LEU A 334 10.49 -5.63 -19.24
N TYR A 335 10.11 -5.76 -17.97
CA TYR A 335 9.15 -6.77 -17.54
C TYR A 335 7.75 -6.54 -18.11
N ARG A 336 7.29 -5.28 -18.11
CA ARG A 336 6.02 -4.90 -18.76
C ARG A 336 6.01 -5.31 -20.24
N ARG A 337 7.12 -5.10 -20.96
CA ARG A 337 7.29 -5.51 -22.36
C ARG A 337 7.13 -7.02 -22.54
N GLN A 338 7.86 -7.81 -21.74
CA GLN A 338 7.83 -9.29 -21.82
C GLN A 338 6.44 -9.85 -21.51
N ALA A 339 5.74 -9.29 -20.53
CA ALA A 339 4.38 -9.69 -20.19
C ALA A 339 3.42 -9.44 -21.38
N GLU A 340 3.55 -8.31 -22.06
CA GLU A 340 2.71 -7.94 -23.20
C GLU A 340 3.02 -8.78 -24.46
N GLU A 341 4.29 -9.13 -24.69
CA GLU A 341 4.71 -10.05 -25.76
C GLU A 341 4.16 -11.46 -25.55
N MET A 342 4.34 -12.03 -24.34
CA MET A 342 3.78 -13.35 -23.98
C MET A 342 2.26 -13.37 -24.10
N TYR A 343 1.60 -12.26 -23.73
CA TYR A 343 0.17 -12.11 -23.87
C TYR A 343 -0.25 -12.10 -25.35
N SER A 344 0.42 -11.33 -26.21
CA SER A 344 0.15 -11.28 -27.65
C SER A 344 0.32 -12.65 -28.32
N GLU A 345 1.35 -13.41 -27.95
CA GLU A 345 1.56 -14.77 -28.44
C GLU A 345 0.51 -15.75 -27.94
N THR A 346 0.13 -15.66 -26.66
CA THR A 346 -0.90 -16.51 -26.06
C THR A 346 -2.26 -16.24 -26.69
N VAL A 347 -2.62 -14.98 -26.93
CA VAL A 347 -3.84 -14.60 -27.66
C VAL A 347 -3.81 -15.09 -29.10
N LYS A 348 -2.67 -15.02 -29.79
CA LYS A 348 -2.51 -15.57 -31.15
C LYS A 348 -2.63 -17.10 -31.17
N LYS A 349 -2.13 -17.79 -30.14
CA LYS A 349 -2.27 -19.25 -29.98
C LYS A 349 -3.72 -19.62 -29.67
N LEU A 350 -4.39 -18.93 -28.75
CA LEU A 350 -5.79 -19.14 -28.38
C LEU A 350 -6.75 -18.86 -29.55
N ARG A 351 -6.52 -17.82 -30.35
CA ARG A 351 -7.29 -17.54 -31.59
C ARG A 351 -7.14 -18.61 -32.67
N LYS A 352 -6.03 -19.37 -32.66
CA LYS A 352 -5.81 -20.48 -33.61
C LYS A 352 -6.38 -21.81 -33.12
N LEU A 353 -6.74 -21.95 -31.85
CA LEU A 353 -7.05 -23.23 -31.20
C LEU A 353 -8.50 -23.43 -30.76
N GLY A 354 -9.41 -22.46 -30.90
CA GLY A 354 -10.78 -22.62 -30.38
C GLY A 354 -11.88 -21.84 -31.07
N ASP A 355 -12.49 -22.46 -32.07
CA ASP A 355 -13.95 -22.47 -32.21
C ASP A 355 -14.49 -23.38 -31.08
N PHE A 356 -15.16 -22.85 -30.06
CA PHE A 356 -16.24 -23.49 -29.26
C PHE A 356 -16.72 -22.60 -28.08
N THR A 357 -17.98 -22.15 -28.19
CA THR A 357 -19.06 -22.00 -27.18
C THR A 357 -18.78 -21.53 -25.73
N ALA A 358 -19.45 -20.43 -25.36
CA ALA A 358 -19.89 -20.03 -24.02
C ALA A 358 -18.85 -20.09 -22.87
N GLY A 359 -18.17 -18.97 -22.62
CA GLY A 359 -17.23 -18.83 -21.50
C GLY A 359 -17.92 -18.98 -20.13
N LYS A 360 -17.73 -20.14 -19.50
CA LYS A 360 -17.83 -20.31 -18.05
C LYS A 360 -16.40 -20.35 -17.50
N LEU A 361 -16.02 -19.39 -16.66
CA LEU A 361 -14.78 -19.47 -15.89
C LEU A 361 -15.04 -20.36 -14.68
N PHE A 362 -14.53 -21.60 -14.68
CA PHE A 362 -14.70 -22.52 -13.56
C PHE A 362 -13.72 -22.16 -12.43
N ILE A 363 -14.25 -21.74 -11.28
CA ILE A 363 -13.48 -21.53 -10.05
C ILE A 363 -13.40 -22.87 -9.30
N ARG A 364 -12.18 -23.33 -8.98
CA ARG A 364 -11.95 -24.60 -8.28
C ARG A 364 -12.33 -24.49 -6.81
N GLN A 365 -13.16 -25.42 -6.33
CA GLN A 365 -13.39 -25.67 -4.92
C GLN A 365 -12.17 -26.35 -4.30
N ASP A 366 -11.52 -25.69 -3.33
CA ASP A 366 -10.66 -26.34 -2.34
C ASP A 366 -10.61 -25.44 -1.09
N THR A 367 -11.58 -25.58 -0.18
CA THR A 367 -11.44 -25.56 1.31
C THR A 367 -12.81 -25.48 2.01
N GLN A 368 -12.84 -26.08 3.21
CA GLN A 368 -14.01 -26.43 4.02
C GLN A 368 -14.72 -25.25 4.71
N ASP A 369 -15.20 -24.25 3.97
CA ASP A 369 -16.20 -23.33 4.50
C ASP A 369 -17.47 -23.40 3.62
N GLU A 370 -18.51 -24.03 4.17
CA GLU A 370 -19.85 -24.02 3.60
C GLU A 370 -20.39 -22.59 3.59
N THR A 371 -20.20 -21.86 2.49
CA THR A 371 -21.15 -20.94 1.82
C THR A 371 -20.42 -20.00 0.86
N SER A 372 -20.57 -20.24 -0.45
CA SER A 372 -20.90 -19.27 -1.51
C SER A 372 -20.33 -19.71 -2.87
N TYR A 373 -21.21 -20.26 -3.71
CA TYR A 373 -20.98 -20.39 -5.14
C TYR A 373 -21.06 -18.99 -5.78
N GLN A 374 -20.03 -18.54 -6.49
CA GLN A 374 -20.15 -17.40 -7.41
C GLN A 374 -19.37 -17.67 -8.70
N ASP A 375 -20.00 -18.41 -9.61
CA ASP A 375 -19.56 -18.43 -11.01
C ASP A 375 -19.73 -17.04 -11.61
N ILE A 376 -18.71 -16.49 -12.28
CA ILE A 376 -18.89 -15.27 -13.05
C ILE A 376 -19.60 -15.61 -14.37
N ILE A 377 -20.79 -15.04 -14.56
CA ILE A 377 -21.63 -15.32 -15.73
C ILE A 377 -21.52 -14.16 -16.72
N GLY A 378 -21.09 -14.46 -17.95
CA GLY A 378 -21.09 -13.51 -19.06
C GLY A 378 -20.68 -14.15 -20.39
N LYS A 379 -21.49 -13.96 -21.43
CA LYS A 379 -21.20 -14.40 -22.81
C LYS A 379 -21.02 -13.23 -23.79
N SER A 380 -21.43 -12.02 -23.41
CA SER A 380 -21.31 -10.83 -24.25
C SER A 380 -19.85 -10.53 -24.57
N ALA A 381 -19.58 -10.00 -25.77
CA ALA A 381 -18.23 -9.61 -26.19
C ALA A 381 -17.57 -8.60 -25.23
N ALA A 382 -18.39 -7.73 -24.63
CA ALA A 382 -17.94 -6.77 -23.63
C ALA A 382 -17.43 -7.48 -22.36
N MET A 383 -18.15 -8.51 -21.87
CA MET A 383 -17.69 -9.31 -20.73
C MET A 383 -16.48 -10.19 -21.06
N GLN A 384 -16.40 -10.74 -22.27
CA GLN A 384 -15.20 -11.49 -22.69
C GLN A 384 -13.94 -10.62 -22.68
N THR A 385 -14.07 -9.34 -23.04
CA THR A 385 -12.97 -8.37 -22.90
C THR A 385 -12.57 -8.17 -21.44
N VAL A 386 -13.53 -8.11 -20.52
CA VAL A 386 -13.26 -8.03 -19.06
C VAL A 386 -12.53 -9.29 -18.58
N PHE A 387 -13.00 -10.48 -18.93
CA PHE A 387 -12.38 -11.75 -18.52
C PHE A 387 -10.95 -11.88 -19.01
N SER A 388 -10.69 -11.52 -20.27
CA SER A 388 -9.33 -11.52 -20.80
C SER A 388 -8.39 -10.60 -20.01
N ARG A 389 -8.87 -9.40 -19.61
CA ARG A 389 -8.08 -8.48 -18.76
C ARG A 389 -7.88 -9.02 -17.33
N VAL A 390 -8.87 -9.71 -16.77
CA VAL A 390 -8.77 -10.38 -15.46
C VAL A 390 -7.68 -11.45 -15.50
N GLU A 391 -7.70 -12.32 -16.52
CA GLU A 391 -6.69 -13.36 -16.70
C GLU A 391 -5.28 -12.80 -16.89
N GLN A 392 -5.14 -11.72 -17.66
CA GLN A 392 -3.86 -11.02 -17.85
C GLN A 392 -3.23 -10.54 -16.55
N VAL A 393 -4.03 -9.92 -15.68
CA VAL A 393 -3.49 -9.24 -14.50
C VAL A 393 -3.38 -10.16 -13.29
N ALA A 394 -4.13 -11.26 -13.25
CA ALA A 394 -4.19 -12.17 -12.10
C ALA A 394 -2.82 -12.71 -11.66
N SER A 395 -1.91 -13.01 -12.60
CA SER A 395 -0.57 -13.55 -12.29
C SER A 395 0.43 -12.49 -11.80
N THR A 396 0.05 -11.22 -11.80
CA THR A 396 0.93 -10.09 -11.42
C THR A 396 0.59 -9.52 -10.05
N ASP A 397 1.51 -8.78 -9.43
CA ASP A 397 1.25 -7.97 -8.23
C ASP A 397 0.81 -6.52 -8.58
N ALA A 398 0.48 -6.23 -9.84
CA ALA A 398 0.06 -4.89 -10.25
C ALA A 398 -1.25 -4.48 -9.56
N THR A 399 -1.35 -3.17 -9.26
CA THR A 399 -2.60 -2.58 -8.75
C THR A 399 -3.67 -2.58 -9.83
N VAL A 400 -4.86 -3.07 -9.50
CA VAL A 400 -5.99 -3.14 -10.42
C VAL A 400 -7.06 -2.14 -10.01
N LEU A 401 -7.52 -1.32 -10.96
CA LEU A 401 -8.63 -0.37 -10.75
C LEU A 401 -9.86 -0.84 -11.52
N ILE A 402 -10.90 -1.27 -10.82
CA ILE A 402 -12.15 -1.76 -11.41
C ILE A 402 -13.16 -0.62 -11.44
N LEU A 403 -13.52 -0.17 -12.64
CA LEU A 403 -14.46 0.90 -12.90
C LEU A 403 -15.81 0.32 -13.31
N GLY A 404 -16.91 0.94 -12.89
CA GLY A 404 -18.23 0.55 -13.38
C GLY A 404 -19.36 1.01 -12.47
N GLU A 405 -20.55 1.15 -13.05
CA GLU A 405 -21.73 1.61 -12.32
C GLU A 405 -22.06 0.71 -11.11
N THR A 406 -22.80 1.25 -10.16
CA THR A 406 -23.31 0.50 -9.01
C THR A 406 -24.07 -0.75 -9.46
N GLY A 407 -23.79 -1.89 -8.84
CA GLY A 407 -24.47 -3.15 -9.12
C GLY A 407 -24.03 -3.85 -10.41
N THR A 408 -22.92 -3.46 -11.03
CA THR A 408 -22.37 -4.14 -12.23
C THR A 408 -21.60 -5.44 -11.94
N GLY A 409 -21.27 -5.71 -10.68
CA GLY A 409 -20.51 -6.91 -10.26
C GLY A 409 -19.00 -6.69 -10.15
N LYS A 410 -18.56 -5.47 -9.80
CA LYS A 410 -17.14 -5.15 -9.60
C LYS A 410 -16.47 -6.00 -8.52
N ASP A 411 -17.21 -6.31 -7.46
CA ASP A 411 -16.79 -7.16 -6.34
C ASP A 411 -16.57 -8.62 -6.75
N VAL A 412 -17.42 -9.13 -7.64
CA VAL A 412 -17.27 -10.46 -8.24
C VAL A 412 -16.00 -10.53 -9.10
N ILE A 413 -15.74 -9.49 -9.89
CA ILE A 413 -14.50 -9.39 -10.69
C ILE A 413 -13.26 -9.31 -9.79
N ALA A 414 -13.31 -8.53 -8.70
CA ALA A 414 -12.22 -8.44 -7.73
C ALA A 414 -11.89 -9.80 -7.09
N ARG A 415 -12.92 -10.55 -6.67
CA ARG A 415 -12.78 -11.92 -6.13
C ARG A 415 -12.10 -12.83 -7.13
N ALA A 416 -12.56 -12.83 -8.38
CA ALA A 416 -12.00 -13.69 -9.41
C ALA A 416 -10.53 -13.41 -9.67
N ILE A 417 -10.12 -12.15 -9.76
CA ILE A 417 -8.70 -11.78 -9.91
C ILE A 417 -7.86 -12.42 -8.81
N HIS A 418 -8.33 -12.39 -7.56
CA HIS A 418 -7.61 -12.99 -6.43
C HIS A 418 -7.57 -14.53 -6.51
N GLU A 419 -8.67 -15.20 -6.83
CA GLU A 419 -8.77 -16.67 -6.87
C GLU A 419 -7.88 -17.30 -7.96
N ILE A 420 -7.67 -16.62 -9.08
CA ILE A 420 -6.76 -17.07 -10.13
C ILE A 420 -5.34 -16.48 -9.99
N SER A 421 -5.05 -15.75 -8.91
CA SER A 421 -3.74 -15.16 -8.65
C SER A 421 -2.75 -16.11 -7.97
N LEU A 422 -1.49 -15.67 -7.90
CA LEU A 422 -0.45 -16.30 -7.08
C LEU A 422 -0.78 -16.30 -5.58
N ARG A 423 -1.64 -15.38 -5.12
CA ARG A 423 -2.05 -15.21 -3.72
C ARG A 423 -3.33 -15.95 -3.35
N ARG A 424 -3.89 -16.75 -4.26
CA ARG A 424 -5.16 -17.49 -4.07
C ARG A 424 -5.27 -18.39 -2.84
N LYS A 425 -4.13 -18.79 -2.26
CA LYS A 425 -4.08 -19.61 -1.03
C LYS A 425 -4.26 -18.79 0.24
N LYS A 426 -4.17 -17.46 0.15
CA LYS A 426 -4.33 -16.53 1.27
C LYS A 426 -5.73 -15.92 1.20
N LYS A 427 -6.26 -15.44 2.32
CA LYS A 427 -7.60 -14.84 2.36
C LYS A 427 -7.58 -13.43 1.80
N MET A 428 -8.41 -13.14 0.81
CA MET A 428 -8.63 -11.75 0.37
C MET A 428 -9.31 -10.94 1.48
N VAL A 429 -8.76 -9.78 1.79
CA VAL A 429 -9.33 -8.83 2.76
C VAL A 429 -10.13 -7.78 2.00
N THR A 430 -11.44 -7.73 2.21
CA THR A 430 -12.32 -6.74 1.55
C THR A 430 -12.67 -5.62 2.52
N VAL A 431 -12.63 -4.37 2.03
CA VAL A 431 -12.98 -3.19 2.80
C VAL A 431 -13.91 -2.31 1.96
N ASN A 432 -15.10 -2.01 2.47
CA ASN A 432 -16.02 -1.09 1.82
C ASN A 432 -15.80 0.33 2.36
N CYS A 433 -15.23 1.19 1.52
CA CYS A 433 -14.85 2.56 1.88
C CYS A 433 -16.05 3.49 2.09
N ALA A 434 -17.24 3.11 1.62
CA ALA A 434 -18.48 3.86 1.76
C ALA A 434 -19.26 3.49 3.03
N ALA A 435 -18.97 2.33 3.64
CA ALA A 435 -19.80 1.76 4.71
C ALA A 435 -19.52 2.36 6.10
N LEU A 436 -18.35 3.01 6.29
CA LEU A 436 -17.92 3.54 7.57
C LEU A 436 -17.75 5.08 7.51
N PRO A 437 -18.02 5.79 8.61
CA PRO A 437 -17.65 7.20 8.76
C PRO A 437 -16.15 7.40 8.51
N GLN A 438 -15.77 8.54 7.91
CA GLN A 438 -14.39 8.81 7.47
C GLN A 438 -13.32 8.57 8.56
N ASN A 439 -13.58 9.01 9.79
CA ASN A 439 -12.65 8.86 10.92
C ASN A 439 -12.45 7.39 11.33
N LEU A 440 -13.49 6.56 11.17
CA LEU A 440 -13.41 5.12 11.42
C LEU A 440 -12.78 4.38 10.25
N MET A 441 -12.96 4.87 9.03
CA MET A 441 -12.37 4.27 7.83
C MET A 441 -10.84 4.27 7.89
N GLU A 442 -10.26 5.36 8.35
CA GLU A 442 -8.82 5.46 8.51
C GLU A 442 -8.29 4.48 9.59
N SER A 443 -9.00 4.38 10.71
CA SER A 443 -8.70 3.40 11.78
C SER A 443 -8.85 1.97 11.31
N GLU A 444 -9.81 1.69 10.45
CA GLU A 444 -10.05 0.36 9.93
C GLU A 444 -8.96 -0.04 8.93
N LEU A 445 -8.57 0.84 8.00
CA LEU A 445 -7.56 0.54 6.99
C LEU A 445 -6.16 0.38 7.60
N PHE A 446 -5.73 1.36 8.39
CA PHE A 446 -4.36 1.46 8.88
C PHE A 446 -4.22 1.01 10.32
N GLY A 447 -5.31 0.75 11.05
CA GLY A 447 -5.24 0.45 12.47
C GLY A 447 -5.04 1.71 13.31
N ARG A 448 -5.21 1.54 14.63
CA ARG A 448 -4.97 2.61 15.61
C ARG A 448 -4.27 2.07 16.83
N GLU A 449 -3.43 2.91 17.42
CA GLU A 449 -2.92 2.66 18.77
C GLU A 449 -3.91 3.12 19.83
N LYS A 450 -3.76 2.60 21.04
CA LYS A 450 -4.54 3.03 22.20
C LYS A 450 -4.27 4.53 22.44
N GLY A 451 -5.33 5.33 22.59
CA GLY A 451 -5.21 6.78 22.80
C GLY A 451 -5.04 7.61 21.52
N ALA A 452 -5.15 7.02 20.33
CA ALA A 452 -5.07 7.75 19.05
C ALA A 452 -6.11 8.88 18.91
N PHE A 453 -7.25 8.79 19.61
CA PHE A 453 -8.27 9.84 19.76
C PHE A 453 -9.09 9.61 21.06
N THR A 454 -9.93 10.57 21.43
CA THR A 454 -10.81 10.47 22.61
C THR A 454 -11.78 9.28 22.49
N GLY A 455 -11.59 8.25 23.34
CA GLY A 455 -12.37 7.00 23.32
C GLY A 455 -11.68 5.80 22.63
N ALA A 456 -10.43 5.93 22.20
CA ALA A 456 -9.64 4.82 21.68
C ALA A 456 -9.00 3.98 22.81
N ASP A 457 -9.83 3.24 23.56
CA ASP A 457 -9.39 2.51 24.77
C ASP A 457 -8.52 1.27 24.49
N THR A 458 -8.53 0.78 23.26
CA THR A 458 -7.80 -0.41 22.81
C THR A 458 -7.13 -0.20 21.45
N ARG A 459 -5.96 -0.82 21.27
CA ARG A 459 -5.30 -0.95 19.97
C ARG A 459 -6.18 -1.75 19.01
N GLN A 460 -6.19 -1.37 17.73
CA GLN A 460 -6.89 -2.07 16.66
C GLN A 460 -5.93 -2.34 15.50
N ILE A 461 -5.88 -3.58 15.04
CA ILE A 461 -5.09 -4.00 13.87
C ILE A 461 -5.80 -3.53 12.61
N GLY A 462 -5.04 -2.92 11.69
CA GLY A 462 -5.55 -2.41 10.42
C GLY A 462 -5.75 -3.49 9.37
N ARG A 463 -6.62 -3.24 8.40
CA ARG A 463 -6.89 -4.15 7.28
C ARG A 463 -5.67 -4.38 6.40
N PHE A 464 -4.77 -3.41 6.26
CA PHE A 464 -3.50 -3.60 5.56
C PHE A 464 -2.58 -4.59 6.26
N GLU A 465 -2.53 -4.58 7.59
CA GLU A 465 -1.76 -5.54 8.39
C GLU A 465 -2.36 -6.95 8.30
N ILE A 466 -3.70 -7.06 8.34
CA ILE A 466 -4.40 -8.35 8.13
C ILE A 466 -4.16 -8.89 6.73
N ALA A 467 -3.98 -8.01 5.74
CA ALA A 467 -3.80 -8.37 4.34
C ALA A 467 -2.33 -8.63 3.96
N ASP A 468 -1.40 -8.65 4.91
CA ASP A 468 0.01 -8.90 4.63
C ASP A 468 0.22 -10.26 3.95
N ASP A 469 1.08 -10.28 2.92
CA ASP A 469 1.25 -11.37 1.94
C ASP A 469 -0.05 -11.82 1.23
N SER A 470 -1.11 -11.02 1.25
CA SER A 470 -2.42 -11.31 0.65
C SER A 470 -2.89 -10.21 -0.30
N THR A 471 -4.17 -10.20 -0.65
CA THR A 471 -4.83 -9.18 -1.47
C THR A 471 -5.80 -8.39 -0.63
N ILE A 472 -5.74 -7.07 -0.71
CA ILE A 472 -6.77 -6.17 -0.18
C ILE A 472 -7.62 -5.63 -1.33
N CYS A 473 -8.94 -5.73 -1.17
CA CYS A 473 -9.92 -5.13 -2.06
C CYS A 473 -10.52 -3.90 -1.38
N LEU A 474 -10.31 -2.73 -1.98
CA LEU A 474 -10.83 -1.44 -1.53
C LEU A 474 -12.04 -1.07 -2.40
N ASP A 475 -13.24 -1.34 -1.89
CA ASP A 475 -14.50 -1.12 -2.59
C ASP A 475 -14.96 0.33 -2.43
N GLU A 476 -15.36 0.97 -3.53
CA GLU A 476 -15.75 2.38 -3.61
C GLU A 476 -14.66 3.37 -3.12
N ILE A 477 -13.44 3.23 -3.67
CA ILE A 477 -12.26 4.04 -3.32
C ILE A 477 -12.48 5.55 -3.47
N GLY A 478 -13.42 5.97 -4.33
CA GLY A 478 -13.78 7.38 -4.54
C GLY A 478 -14.42 8.06 -3.34
N GLU A 479 -14.79 7.32 -2.29
CA GLU A 479 -15.36 7.85 -1.04
C GLU A 479 -14.31 8.23 0.02
N LEU A 480 -13.04 7.88 -0.20
CA LEU A 480 -11.97 8.15 0.77
C LEU A 480 -11.73 9.64 0.96
N SER A 481 -11.47 10.05 2.21
CA SER A 481 -11.04 11.42 2.53
C SER A 481 -9.65 11.73 1.96
N MET A 482 -9.35 13.01 1.72
CA MET A 482 -8.04 13.44 1.19
C MET A 482 -6.85 13.00 2.08
N GLU A 483 -7.06 12.90 3.38
CA GLU A 483 -6.07 12.41 4.35
C GLU A 483 -5.81 10.91 4.19
N THR A 484 -6.90 10.11 4.12
CA THR A 484 -6.80 8.66 3.89
C THR A 484 -6.15 8.36 2.53
N GLN A 485 -6.46 9.16 1.51
CA GLN A 485 -5.84 9.05 0.19
C GLN A 485 -4.32 9.29 0.24
N ALA A 486 -3.83 10.23 1.05
CA ALA A 486 -2.40 10.48 1.20
C ALA A 486 -1.67 9.30 1.88
N LYS A 487 -2.30 8.68 2.89
CA LYS A 487 -1.75 7.48 3.55
C LYS A 487 -1.79 6.25 2.65
N LEU A 488 -2.87 6.08 1.89
CA LEU A 488 -2.98 5.01 0.90
C LEU A 488 -1.90 5.12 -0.18
N LEU A 489 -1.60 6.34 -0.63
CA LEU A 489 -0.52 6.58 -1.58
C LEU A 489 0.83 6.08 -1.05
N ARG A 490 1.13 6.31 0.24
CA ARG A 490 2.35 5.79 0.88
C ARG A 490 2.38 4.26 0.87
N VAL A 491 1.26 3.59 1.14
CA VAL A 491 1.19 2.12 1.04
C VAL A 491 1.50 1.66 -0.38
N ILE A 492 0.89 2.27 -1.40
CA ILE A 492 1.09 1.84 -2.79
C ILE A 492 2.53 2.10 -3.27
N GLN A 493 3.15 3.19 -2.83
CA GLN A 493 4.49 3.59 -3.29
C GLN A 493 5.61 2.87 -2.55
N TYR A 494 5.47 2.70 -1.24
CA TYR A 494 6.56 2.27 -0.36
C TYR A 494 6.26 0.96 0.36
N ASN A 495 5.07 0.37 0.17
CA ASN A 495 4.59 -0.79 0.92
C ASN A 495 4.63 -0.53 2.44
N GLU A 496 4.40 0.72 2.83
CA GLU A 496 4.57 1.23 4.18
C GLU A 496 3.39 2.11 4.61
N PHE A 497 2.97 2.00 5.87
CA PHE A 497 2.04 2.94 6.49
C PHE A 497 2.28 3.07 7.99
N GLU A 498 1.65 4.06 8.61
CA GLU A 498 1.66 4.27 10.05
C GLU A 498 0.24 4.08 10.60
N ARG A 499 0.12 3.45 11.78
CA ARG A 499 -1.16 3.39 12.50
C ARG A 499 -1.58 4.79 12.96
N LEU A 500 -2.87 5.01 13.14
CA LEU A 500 -3.35 6.24 13.79
C LEU A 500 -2.79 6.36 15.20
N GLY A 501 -2.25 7.54 15.52
CA GLY A 501 -1.62 7.82 16.82
C GLY A 501 -0.22 7.22 16.99
N SER A 502 0.37 6.65 15.92
CA SER A 502 1.72 6.11 15.91
C SER A 502 2.53 6.69 14.76
N SER A 503 3.81 6.99 14.99
CA SER A 503 4.77 7.29 13.93
C SER A 503 5.56 6.04 13.48
N GLN A 504 5.17 4.85 13.97
CA GLN A 504 5.80 3.60 13.57
C GLN A 504 5.37 3.23 12.16
N THR A 505 6.32 3.24 11.24
CA THR A 505 6.13 2.74 9.89
C THR A 505 6.12 1.21 9.89
N LEU A 506 5.02 0.63 9.42
CA LEU A 506 4.82 -0.80 9.21
C LEU A 506 4.97 -1.11 7.73
N ARG A 507 5.78 -2.12 7.40
CA ARG A 507 5.89 -2.66 6.05
C ARG A 507 4.90 -3.80 5.86
N VAL A 508 4.20 -3.79 4.72
CA VAL A 508 3.27 -4.86 4.34
C VAL A 508 3.41 -5.17 2.85
N ASN A 509 3.43 -6.45 2.50
CA ASN A 509 3.41 -6.90 1.12
C ASN A 509 1.96 -7.19 0.71
N VAL A 510 1.23 -6.18 0.24
CA VAL A 510 -0.20 -6.33 -0.09
C VAL A 510 -0.45 -6.04 -1.57
N ARG A 511 -1.16 -6.95 -2.24
CA ARG A 511 -1.70 -6.67 -3.57
C ARG A 511 -2.99 -5.86 -3.44
N ILE A 512 -3.11 -4.76 -4.19
CA ILE A 512 -4.26 -3.86 -4.10
C ILE A 512 -5.18 -4.02 -5.31
N ILE A 513 -6.47 -4.21 -5.04
CA ILE A 513 -7.56 -4.12 -6.02
C ILE A 513 -8.52 -3.04 -5.54
N ALA A 514 -8.68 -1.96 -6.31
CA ALA A 514 -9.60 -0.88 -5.97
C ALA A 514 -10.83 -0.95 -6.89
N THR A 515 -12.02 -0.64 -6.38
CA THR A 515 -13.24 -0.47 -7.18
C THR A 515 -13.81 0.94 -7.01
N THR A 516 -14.55 1.44 -8.00
CA THR A 516 -15.31 2.68 -7.88
C THR A 516 -16.44 2.76 -8.89
N ASN A 517 -17.55 3.36 -8.49
CA ASN A 517 -18.63 3.80 -9.39
C ASN A 517 -18.52 5.26 -9.84
N ARG A 518 -17.61 6.04 -9.25
CA ARG A 518 -17.37 7.46 -9.58
C ARG A 518 -16.37 7.61 -10.72
N ASP A 519 -16.49 8.72 -11.44
CA ASP A 519 -15.46 9.19 -12.37
C ASP A 519 -14.31 9.85 -11.58
N LEU A 520 -13.25 9.09 -11.32
CA LEU A 520 -12.10 9.59 -10.56
C LEU A 520 -11.39 10.75 -11.27
N GLU A 521 -11.41 10.84 -12.60
CA GLU A 521 -10.80 11.97 -13.31
C GLU A 521 -11.56 13.27 -13.02
N GLN A 522 -12.89 13.19 -12.99
CA GLN A 522 -13.73 14.30 -12.58
C GLN A 522 -13.50 14.67 -11.10
N GLU A 523 -13.40 13.69 -10.21
CA GLU A 523 -13.11 13.93 -8.79
C GLU A 523 -11.74 14.59 -8.58
N VAL A 524 -10.73 14.23 -9.40
CA VAL A 524 -9.42 14.89 -9.42
C VAL A 524 -9.55 16.36 -9.86
N ARG A 525 -10.26 16.63 -10.96
CA ARG A 525 -10.48 18.02 -11.44
C ARG A 525 -11.22 18.88 -10.42
N GLN A 526 -12.07 18.25 -9.59
CA GLN A 526 -12.83 18.92 -8.55
C GLN A 526 -12.09 18.98 -7.20
N GLY A 527 -10.84 18.51 -7.13
CA GLY A 527 -9.99 18.57 -5.94
C GLY A 527 -10.41 17.62 -4.81
N ARG A 528 -11.29 16.65 -5.08
CA ARG A 528 -11.78 15.67 -4.10
C ARG A 528 -11.05 14.34 -4.14
N PHE A 529 -10.23 14.13 -5.18
CA PHE A 529 -9.36 12.98 -5.29
C PHE A 529 -7.95 13.43 -5.68
N ARG A 530 -6.92 12.85 -5.08
CA ARG A 530 -5.54 13.24 -5.36
C ARG A 530 -5.08 12.70 -6.71
N GLN A 531 -4.46 13.57 -7.49
CA GLN A 531 -3.95 13.23 -8.83
C GLN A 531 -2.83 12.17 -8.78
N ASP A 532 -1.93 12.26 -7.80
CA ASP A 532 -0.82 11.31 -7.62
C ASP A 532 -1.31 9.89 -7.27
N LEU A 533 -2.33 9.79 -6.40
CA LEU A 533 -3.00 8.54 -6.07
C LEU A 533 -3.74 7.96 -7.27
N TYR A 534 -4.45 8.79 -8.04
CA TYR A 534 -5.12 8.34 -9.26
C TYR A 534 -4.16 7.62 -10.20
N TYR A 535 -3.00 8.21 -10.51
CA TYR A 535 -2.02 7.58 -11.40
C TYR A 535 -1.43 6.28 -10.84
N ARG A 536 -1.29 6.14 -9.51
CA ARG A 536 -0.79 4.91 -8.87
C ARG A 536 -1.84 3.81 -8.80
N LEU A 537 -3.12 4.15 -8.72
CA LEU A 537 -4.22 3.19 -8.80
C LEU A 537 -4.52 2.78 -10.25
N ASN A 538 -4.42 3.71 -11.20
CA ASN A 538 -4.74 3.51 -12.61
C ASN A 538 -3.60 2.79 -13.40
N VAL A 539 -2.91 1.85 -12.76
CA VAL A 539 -1.87 1.03 -13.40
C VAL A 539 -2.50 0.01 -14.35
N PHE A 540 -3.58 -0.66 -13.91
CA PHE A 540 -4.33 -1.59 -14.73
C PHE A 540 -5.84 -1.39 -14.57
N PRO A 541 -6.47 -0.51 -15.37
CA PRO A 541 -7.91 -0.31 -15.30
C PRO A 541 -8.69 -1.47 -15.94
N ILE A 542 -9.82 -1.84 -15.34
CA ILE A 542 -10.80 -2.77 -15.89
C ILE A 542 -12.18 -2.14 -15.77
N THR A 543 -12.79 -1.79 -16.89
CA THR A 543 -14.14 -1.20 -16.92
C THR A 543 -15.19 -2.29 -17.10
N VAL A 544 -16.04 -2.48 -16.10
CA VAL A 544 -17.18 -3.41 -16.14
C VAL A 544 -18.35 -2.71 -16.83
N PRO A 545 -18.85 -3.24 -17.96
CA PRO A 545 -19.94 -2.60 -18.70
C PRO A 545 -21.27 -2.66 -17.93
N PRO A 546 -22.10 -1.61 -17.99
CA PRO A 546 -23.44 -1.65 -17.42
C PRO A 546 -24.31 -2.69 -18.14
N LEU A 547 -25.31 -3.22 -17.44
CA LEU A 547 -26.15 -4.33 -17.91
C LEU A 547 -26.86 -4.01 -19.24
N ARG A 548 -27.22 -2.74 -19.46
CA ARG A 548 -27.80 -2.25 -20.73
C ARG A 548 -26.89 -2.40 -21.96
N GLN A 549 -25.56 -2.47 -21.76
CA GLN A 549 -24.56 -2.70 -22.82
C GLN A 549 -24.23 -4.19 -23.01
N ARG A 550 -24.75 -5.06 -22.14
CA ARG A 550 -24.56 -6.52 -22.18
C ARG A 550 -25.89 -7.27 -22.03
N ARG A 551 -26.90 -6.85 -22.81
CA ARG A 551 -28.27 -7.42 -22.75
C ARG A 551 -28.32 -8.92 -23.04
N ASP A 552 -27.35 -9.44 -23.79
CA ASP A 552 -27.23 -10.86 -24.08
C ASP A 552 -26.91 -11.70 -22.84
N ASP A 553 -26.38 -11.08 -21.78
CA ASP A 553 -26.08 -11.76 -20.52
C ASP A 553 -27.31 -11.87 -19.61
N ILE A 554 -28.33 -11.03 -19.81
CA ILE A 554 -29.55 -10.98 -18.97
C ILE A 554 -30.24 -12.35 -18.89
N PRO A 555 -30.44 -13.11 -19.98
CA PRO A 555 -31.08 -14.43 -19.88
C PRO A 555 -30.29 -15.43 -19.03
N LEU A 556 -28.96 -15.42 -19.15
CA LEU A 556 -28.11 -16.33 -18.36
C LEU A 556 -28.13 -15.97 -16.88
N LEU A 557 -28.01 -14.67 -16.57
CA LEU A 557 -28.08 -14.16 -15.20
C LEU A 557 -29.45 -14.45 -14.58
N ALA A 558 -30.53 -14.21 -15.34
CA ALA A 558 -31.89 -14.41 -14.85
C ALA A 558 -32.17 -15.88 -14.52
N GLN A 559 -31.74 -16.80 -15.39
CA GLN A 559 -31.87 -18.24 -15.14
C GLN A 559 -31.09 -18.67 -13.90
N ALA A 560 -29.85 -18.21 -13.75
CA ALA A 560 -29.02 -18.53 -12.59
C ALA A 560 -29.65 -18.05 -11.28
N PHE A 561 -30.16 -16.81 -11.24
CA PHE A 561 -30.84 -16.29 -10.05
C PHE A 561 -32.13 -17.05 -9.73
N VAL A 562 -32.94 -17.38 -10.75
CA VAL A 562 -34.16 -18.18 -10.53
C VAL A 562 -33.80 -19.54 -9.93
N GLU A 563 -32.79 -20.23 -10.46
CA GLU A 563 -32.34 -21.52 -9.93
C GLU A 563 -31.82 -21.40 -8.49
N GLN A 564 -30.98 -20.40 -8.23
CA GLN A 564 -30.40 -20.12 -6.91
C GLN A 564 -31.48 -19.89 -5.85
N TYR A 565 -32.43 -18.97 -6.11
CA TYR A 565 -33.47 -18.62 -5.14
C TYR A 565 -34.55 -19.70 -5.03
N SER A 566 -34.85 -20.42 -6.11
CA SER A 566 -35.77 -21.56 -6.06
C SER A 566 -35.24 -22.66 -5.14
N ARG A 567 -33.95 -23.03 -5.29
CA ARG A 567 -33.29 -24.00 -4.41
C ARG A 567 -33.27 -23.52 -2.95
N LYS A 568 -32.92 -22.26 -2.71
CA LYS A 568 -32.86 -21.67 -1.35
C LYS A 568 -34.21 -21.66 -0.63
N LEU A 569 -35.30 -21.45 -1.36
CA LEU A 569 -36.66 -21.36 -0.82
C LEU A 569 -37.43 -22.70 -0.90
N GLY A 570 -36.81 -23.77 -1.39
CA GLY A 570 -37.46 -25.07 -1.58
C GLY A 570 -38.59 -25.03 -2.62
N LYS A 571 -38.59 -24.07 -3.53
CA LYS A 571 -39.56 -23.97 -4.63
C LYS A 571 -39.01 -24.64 -5.89
N GLN A 572 -39.90 -25.17 -6.72
CA GLN A 572 -39.54 -25.71 -8.03
C GLN A 572 -40.10 -24.82 -9.14
N ILE A 573 -39.31 -23.83 -9.55
CA ILE A 573 -39.61 -23.01 -10.73
C ILE A 573 -38.86 -23.63 -11.92
N THR A 574 -39.61 -24.19 -12.86
CA THR A 574 -39.09 -24.95 -14.00
C THR A 574 -38.87 -24.10 -15.24
N SER A 575 -39.50 -22.92 -15.35
CA SER A 575 -39.36 -22.08 -16.54
C SER A 575 -39.59 -20.59 -16.30
N VAL A 576 -38.90 -19.78 -17.09
CA VAL A 576 -39.12 -18.33 -17.23
C VAL A 576 -39.81 -18.11 -18.59
N PRO A 577 -41.06 -17.60 -18.62
CA PRO A 577 -41.76 -17.31 -19.88
C PRO A 577 -40.95 -16.37 -20.80
N GLU A 578 -40.98 -16.64 -22.11
CA GLU A 578 -40.28 -15.83 -23.12
C GLU A 578 -40.72 -14.36 -23.09
N ALA A 579 -42.02 -14.10 -22.87
CA ALA A 579 -42.55 -12.75 -22.70
C ALA A 579 -41.94 -12.00 -21.51
N ILE A 580 -41.65 -12.71 -20.40
CA ILE A 580 -40.98 -12.13 -19.24
C ILE A 580 -39.50 -11.90 -19.56
N MET A 581 -38.85 -12.87 -20.21
CA MET A 581 -37.44 -12.74 -20.59
C MET A 581 -37.20 -11.52 -21.51
N LYS A 582 -38.08 -11.32 -22.49
CA LYS A 582 -38.03 -10.16 -23.38
C LYS A 582 -38.19 -8.84 -22.61
N LYS A 583 -39.15 -8.77 -21.68
CA LYS A 583 -39.32 -7.61 -20.79
C LYS A 583 -38.07 -7.34 -19.95
N LEU A 584 -37.43 -8.40 -19.41
CA LEU A 584 -36.17 -8.26 -18.68
C LEU A 584 -35.04 -7.75 -19.59
N GLN A 585 -34.98 -8.13 -20.86
CA GLN A 585 -33.96 -7.65 -21.79
C GLN A 585 -34.18 -6.21 -22.29
N GLU A 586 -35.42 -5.77 -22.39
CA GLU A 586 -35.79 -4.42 -22.83
C GLU A 586 -35.60 -3.36 -21.73
N HIS A 587 -35.68 -3.78 -20.46
CA HIS A 587 -35.52 -2.88 -19.31
C HIS A 587 -34.10 -2.30 -19.22
N PRO A 588 -33.93 -1.01 -18.87
CA PRO A 588 -32.63 -0.34 -18.85
C PRO A 588 -31.72 -0.73 -17.67
N TRP A 589 -32.28 -1.25 -16.57
CA TRP A 589 -31.56 -1.67 -15.35
C TRP A 589 -30.59 -0.61 -14.78
N PRO A 590 -31.08 0.55 -14.29
CA PRO A 590 -30.23 1.56 -13.65
C PRO A 590 -29.42 1.03 -12.45
N GLY A 591 -29.91 0.04 -11.72
CA GLY A 591 -29.20 -0.67 -10.65
C GLY A 591 -28.48 -1.95 -11.11
N ASN A 592 -28.36 -2.14 -12.43
CA ASN A 592 -27.62 -3.21 -13.08
C ASN A 592 -28.00 -4.62 -12.58
N VAL A 593 -27.02 -5.48 -12.31
CA VAL A 593 -27.22 -6.89 -11.91
C VAL A 593 -27.88 -6.98 -10.54
N ARG A 594 -27.58 -6.06 -9.61
CA ARG A 594 -28.17 -6.03 -8.26
C ARG A 594 -29.67 -5.77 -8.30
N GLU A 595 -30.12 -4.89 -9.19
CA GLU A 595 -31.54 -4.64 -9.42
C GLU A 595 -32.22 -5.84 -10.07
N LEU A 596 -31.62 -6.44 -11.11
CA LEU A 596 -32.11 -7.64 -11.76
C LEU A 596 -32.29 -8.79 -10.75
N GLU A 597 -31.28 -9.01 -9.90
CA GLU A 597 -31.30 -10.01 -8.83
C GLU A 597 -32.45 -9.75 -7.86
N SER A 598 -32.60 -8.51 -7.37
CA SER A 598 -33.65 -8.12 -6.42
C SER A 598 -35.07 -8.28 -7.01
N VAL A 599 -35.24 -8.02 -8.30
CA VAL A 599 -36.51 -8.23 -9.01
C VAL A 599 -36.81 -9.73 -9.13
N ILE A 600 -35.82 -10.54 -9.47
CA ILE A 600 -35.99 -11.98 -9.61
C ILE A 600 -36.23 -12.65 -8.26
N GLU A 601 -35.47 -12.32 -7.22
CA GLU A 601 -35.66 -12.85 -5.86
C GLU A 601 -37.11 -12.65 -5.39
N ARG A 602 -37.64 -11.42 -5.51
CA ARG A 602 -39.04 -11.11 -5.17
C ARG A 602 -40.03 -11.87 -6.05
N ALA A 603 -39.77 -11.98 -7.35
CA ALA A 603 -40.61 -12.76 -8.24
C ALA A 603 -40.68 -14.23 -7.81
N VAL A 604 -39.55 -14.84 -7.42
CA VAL A 604 -39.50 -16.21 -6.89
C VAL A 604 -40.28 -16.34 -5.56
N ILE A 605 -40.15 -15.38 -4.65
CA ILE A 605 -40.86 -15.36 -3.36
C ILE A 605 -42.38 -15.32 -3.57
N LEU A 606 -42.86 -14.44 -4.46
CA LEU A 606 -44.28 -14.23 -4.70
C LEU A 606 -44.90 -15.25 -5.68
N CYS A 607 -44.07 -16.00 -6.41
CA CYS A 607 -44.55 -16.97 -7.39
C CYS A 607 -45.31 -18.13 -6.70
N PRO A 608 -46.58 -18.38 -7.09
CA PRO A 608 -47.40 -19.45 -6.51
C PRO A 608 -47.18 -20.83 -7.16
N GLY A 609 -46.44 -20.91 -8.29
CA GLY A 609 -46.36 -22.13 -9.10
C GLY A 609 -45.01 -22.33 -9.80
N PRO A 610 -44.93 -23.28 -10.75
CA PRO A 610 -43.67 -23.69 -11.38
C PRO A 610 -43.20 -22.78 -12.53
N VAL A 611 -44.01 -21.80 -12.92
CA VAL A 611 -43.71 -20.83 -13.98
C VAL A 611 -43.53 -19.46 -13.35
N LEU A 612 -42.36 -18.84 -13.55
CA LEU A 612 -42.06 -17.53 -12.95
C LEU A 612 -43.09 -16.49 -13.39
N GLN A 613 -43.62 -15.72 -12.44
CA GLN A 613 -44.51 -14.58 -12.67
C GLN A 613 -43.91 -13.33 -12.03
N LEU A 614 -43.92 -12.21 -12.75
CA LEU A 614 -43.58 -10.91 -12.16
C LEU A 614 -44.80 -10.38 -11.41
N ALA A 615 -44.66 -10.10 -10.12
CA ALA A 615 -45.77 -9.66 -9.27
C ALA A 615 -46.27 -8.23 -9.59
N GLU A 616 -45.40 -7.37 -10.15
CA GLU A 616 -45.71 -5.99 -10.53
C GLU A 616 -45.04 -5.63 -11.88
N ASN A 617 -45.50 -4.54 -12.52
CA ASN A 617 -44.85 -4.00 -13.71
C ASN A 617 -43.46 -3.47 -13.37
N LEU A 618 -42.45 -3.74 -14.20
CA LEU A 618 -41.05 -3.30 -14.00
C LEU A 618 -40.91 -1.77 -13.77
N GLU A 619 -41.91 -0.98 -14.18
CA GLU A 619 -41.98 0.47 -14.00
C GLU A 619 -42.17 0.92 -12.53
N SER A 620 -42.76 0.09 -11.64
CA SER A 620 -42.91 0.43 -10.21
C SER A 620 -41.58 0.33 -9.43
N PHE A 621 -40.53 -0.21 -10.05
CA PHE A 621 -39.23 -0.48 -9.41
C PHE A 621 -38.17 0.60 -9.66
N SER A 622 -38.47 1.60 -10.49
CA SER A 622 -37.55 2.72 -10.70
C SER A 622 -37.67 3.71 -9.55
N LEU A 623 -36.63 3.77 -8.70
CA LEU A 623 -36.32 5.04 -8.03
C LEU A 623 -36.05 6.07 -9.15
N PRO A 624 -36.55 7.31 -9.05
CA PRO A 624 -36.21 8.33 -10.02
C PRO A 624 -34.68 8.35 -10.13
N PRO A 625 -34.11 8.33 -11.36
CA PRO A 625 -32.67 8.24 -11.52
C PRO A 625 -32.04 9.31 -10.65
N SER A 626 -31.08 8.90 -9.81
CA SER A 626 -30.22 9.81 -9.05
C SER A 626 -29.62 10.77 -10.07
N SER A 627 -30.27 11.92 -10.23
CA SER A 627 -29.91 12.89 -11.23
C SER A 627 -28.55 13.43 -10.86
N ALA A 628 -27.62 13.34 -11.80
CA ALA A 628 -26.56 14.33 -11.96
C ALA A 628 -27.08 15.68 -11.45
N THR A 629 -26.44 16.23 -10.43
CA THR A 629 -26.73 17.50 -9.75
C THR A 629 -27.70 18.39 -10.54
N LYS A 630 -29.01 18.18 -10.38
CA LYS A 630 -30.02 19.11 -10.86
C LYS A 630 -29.92 20.31 -9.94
N THR A 631 -29.64 21.48 -10.50
CA THR A 631 -29.60 22.70 -9.71
C THR A 631 -31.01 23.01 -9.19
N LEU A 632 -31.11 23.80 -8.12
CA LEU A 632 -32.41 24.27 -7.59
C LEU A 632 -33.26 24.94 -8.70
N GLU A 633 -32.62 25.58 -9.68
CA GLU A 633 -33.29 26.18 -10.83
C GLU A 633 -33.89 25.14 -11.80
N ASP A 634 -33.25 23.98 -11.97
CA ASP A 634 -33.76 22.90 -12.85
C ASP A 634 -34.97 22.21 -12.24
N MET A 635 -34.94 21.96 -10.92
CA MET A 635 -36.08 21.40 -10.18
C MET A 635 -37.28 22.37 -10.19
N GLU A 636 -37.01 23.66 -10.03
CA GLU A 636 -38.03 24.70 -10.08
C GLU A 636 -38.69 24.79 -11.47
N LYS A 637 -37.87 24.75 -12.54
CA LYS A 637 -38.35 24.77 -13.93
C LYS A 637 -39.25 23.56 -14.24
N GLU A 638 -38.86 22.37 -13.81
CA GLU A 638 -39.60 21.13 -14.04
C GLU A 638 -40.94 21.13 -13.29
N GLN A 639 -40.95 21.59 -12.05
CA GLN A 639 -42.18 21.72 -11.25
C GLN A 639 -43.17 22.74 -11.84
N ILE A 640 -42.66 23.86 -12.36
CA ILE A 640 -43.49 24.85 -13.07
C ILE A 640 -44.10 24.24 -14.34
N LEU A 641 -43.32 23.51 -15.14
CA LEU A 641 -43.80 22.86 -16.36
C LEU A 641 -44.87 21.80 -16.09
N LYS A 642 -44.66 20.95 -15.07
CA LYS A 642 -45.63 19.93 -14.67
C LYS A 642 -46.96 20.55 -14.24
N THR A 643 -46.91 21.58 -13.40
CA THR A 643 -48.11 22.26 -12.90
C THR A 643 -48.82 23.05 -14.01
N LEU A 644 -48.09 23.55 -15.02
CA LEU A 644 -48.70 24.17 -16.20
C LEU A 644 -49.38 23.14 -17.10
N ALA A 645 -48.83 21.93 -17.24
CA ALA A 645 -49.47 20.87 -18.02
C ALA A 645 -50.76 20.37 -17.35
N GLU A 646 -50.73 20.14 -16.04
CA GLU A 646 -51.88 19.64 -15.25
C GLU A 646 -53.06 20.63 -15.23
N THR A 647 -52.81 21.94 -15.31
CA THR A 647 -53.85 22.97 -15.35
C THR A 647 -54.24 23.41 -16.77
N ASN A 648 -53.81 22.68 -17.81
CA ASN A 648 -54.02 23.06 -19.21
C ASN A 648 -53.49 24.47 -19.55
N TRP A 649 -52.36 24.84 -18.96
CA TRP A 649 -51.65 26.13 -19.12
C TRP A 649 -52.44 27.34 -18.58
N ARG A 650 -53.34 27.12 -17.63
CA ARG A 650 -54.09 28.18 -16.95
C ARG A 650 -53.26 28.79 -15.83
N ILE A 651 -52.80 30.02 -16.01
CA ILE A 651 -51.93 30.72 -15.04
C ILE A 651 -52.75 31.28 -13.85
N GLU A 652 -53.96 31.80 -14.09
CA GLU A 652 -54.77 32.56 -13.10
C GLU A 652 -56.18 31.98 -12.88
N GLY A 653 -56.70 32.24 -11.67
CA GLY A 653 -58.03 31.82 -11.22
C GLY A 653 -58.00 30.58 -10.33
N LYS A 654 -59.18 30.17 -9.85
CA LYS A 654 -59.35 28.99 -8.99
C LYS A 654 -58.85 27.73 -9.72
N ASN A 655 -57.88 27.03 -9.11
CA ASN A 655 -57.13 25.90 -9.70
C ASN A 655 -56.15 26.30 -10.83
N GLY A 656 -55.69 27.56 -10.86
CA GLY A 656 -54.62 28.00 -11.76
C GLY A 656 -53.24 27.59 -11.25
N SER A 657 -52.25 27.49 -12.15
CA SER A 657 -50.90 27.04 -11.80
C SER A 657 -50.22 27.95 -10.77
N ALA A 658 -50.53 29.25 -10.76
CA ALA A 658 -49.97 30.18 -9.77
C ALA A 658 -50.47 29.86 -8.34
N GLU A 659 -51.76 29.57 -8.20
CA GLU A 659 -52.38 29.21 -6.91
C GLU A 659 -51.85 27.86 -6.39
N ILE A 660 -51.75 26.86 -7.27
CA ILE A 660 -51.24 25.52 -6.93
C ILE A 660 -49.76 25.57 -6.53
N LEU A 661 -48.96 26.43 -7.17
CA LEU A 661 -47.55 26.65 -6.84
C LEU A 661 -47.34 27.60 -5.64
N GLY A 662 -48.40 28.19 -5.08
CA GLY A 662 -48.31 29.17 -3.99
C GLY A 662 -47.59 30.47 -4.40
N LEU A 663 -47.60 30.82 -5.68
CA LEU A 663 -46.92 32.01 -6.23
C LEU A 663 -47.94 33.05 -6.69
N HIS A 664 -47.57 34.33 -6.60
CA HIS A 664 -48.35 35.36 -7.27
C HIS A 664 -48.27 35.18 -8.80
N PRO A 665 -49.36 35.38 -9.57
CA PRO A 665 -49.36 35.14 -11.02
C PRO A 665 -48.32 35.95 -11.82
N SER A 666 -47.94 37.13 -11.35
CA SER A 666 -46.87 37.93 -11.95
C SER A 666 -45.49 37.28 -11.74
N THR A 667 -45.25 36.69 -10.57
CA THR A 667 -44.02 35.94 -10.23
C THR A 667 -43.90 34.68 -11.06
N LEU A 668 -45.01 33.95 -11.26
CA LEU A 668 -45.01 32.77 -12.13
C LEU A 668 -44.69 33.14 -13.58
N ARG A 669 -45.26 34.23 -14.11
CA ARG A 669 -44.93 34.73 -15.46
C ARG A 669 -43.46 35.17 -15.59
N ALA A 670 -42.91 35.84 -14.57
CA ALA A 670 -41.51 36.23 -14.55
C ALA A 670 -40.58 34.99 -14.56
N ARG A 671 -40.90 33.95 -13.78
CA ARG A 671 -40.16 32.67 -13.77
C ARG A 671 -40.30 31.91 -15.08
N MET A 672 -41.50 31.88 -15.69
CA MET A 672 -41.70 31.31 -17.03
C MET A 672 -40.84 32.00 -18.09
N ASN A 673 -40.73 33.32 -18.05
CA ASN A 673 -39.86 34.08 -18.95
C ASN A 673 -38.37 33.79 -18.68
N LYS A 674 -37.95 33.78 -17.40
CA LYS A 674 -36.57 33.43 -16.99
C LYS A 674 -36.16 32.05 -17.51
N PHE A 675 -37.06 31.07 -17.44
CA PHE A 675 -36.79 29.69 -17.85
C PHE A 675 -37.11 29.37 -19.33
N GLY A 676 -37.55 30.36 -20.11
CA GLY A 676 -37.89 30.20 -21.53
C GLY A 676 -39.12 29.33 -21.80
N ILE A 677 -40.02 29.19 -20.82
CA ILE A 677 -41.22 28.35 -20.91
C ILE A 677 -42.30 29.06 -21.73
N LYS A 678 -42.70 28.48 -22.86
CA LYS A 678 -43.78 28.99 -23.73
C LYS A 678 -44.86 27.92 -23.93
N ARG A 679 -46.12 28.37 -24.01
CA ARG A 679 -47.26 27.49 -24.28
C ARG A 679 -47.09 26.82 -25.64
N PRO A 680 -47.14 25.48 -25.74
CA PRO A 680 -47.08 24.79 -27.02
C PRO A 680 -48.29 25.20 -27.87
N THR A 681 -48.04 25.60 -29.11
CA THR A 681 -49.09 25.89 -30.08
C THR A 681 -49.74 24.57 -30.52
N PRO A 682 -51.08 24.50 -30.61
CA PRO A 682 -51.74 23.28 -31.06
C PRO A 682 -51.31 22.99 -32.52
N LYS A 683 -50.73 21.81 -32.76
CA LYS A 683 -50.53 21.29 -34.11
C LYS A 683 -51.90 21.14 -34.77
N LYS A 684 -52.17 21.91 -35.83
CA LYS A 684 -53.29 21.65 -36.73
C LYS A 684 -53.09 20.24 -37.29
N SER A 685 -54.04 19.36 -37.04
CA SER A 685 -54.18 18.08 -37.72
C SER A 685 -54.40 18.33 -39.21
N VAL A 686 -53.44 17.89 -40.04
CA VAL A 686 -53.62 17.61 -41.47
C VAL A 686 -53.18 16.18 -41.67
#